data_AF-A0A955IQ31-F1
#
_entry.id   AF-A0A955IQ31-F1
#
_cell.length_a   1.000
_cell.length_b   1.000
_cell.length_c   1.000
_cell.angle_alpha   90.00
_cell.angle_beta   90.00
_cell.angle_gamma   90.00
#
_symmetry.space_group_name_H-M   'P 1'
#
loop_
_entity.id
_entity.type
_entity.pdbx_description
1 polymer ?
#
loop_
_entity_poly.entity_id
_entity_poly.type
_entity_poly.pdbx_seq_one_letter_code
_entity_poly.pdbx_strand_id
1 'polypeptide(L)'
;LVVLVVVPGAMAQTGEITINLDQLGVGGVLRPGDMTGMRLSVESRRPDAVNVWVQWEVRNADGDIGEYGRTLTINPGSSTNSTRFWLYAPLSPNLRGDTTWTVGVYEMVDGVRGQRLAETLLSPPNPGSIAPADISLIAVLGTSRGNLDGLSLRGQQGAMPIASHEETRTAAGIGVAEAPDYWWGWSTYEAIYWGDAVAAPPTGLVDDRATALVDWIARGGHLIINLPASGNPWALGVPGPITRELERLLPGYERTKSGIRPAIPETREAIPLSRVLPQLAKSGYESALGDLVRQPVTMRVFRDSTTGFDVIDNHYQPLIATDAGEVFVIQRTYGRGQITVIGLDLSQPVLASNGLPQGDAFWNRILGRRADTPTRSEYDAIEAARMHVRGFNVTEYALGRGDAVVSAINQSQQAGVGLLLALVLFIVYWLVAGPGAYFALKSYKQSKHSWLAFALASIVFTGIAWAAVTVIPNRHLNIKHLTILDHIAQPSWDQRDTLEEPQMQTATSYISIYNPTYNDTVLTINSADPPQHDLLIPYSPPRSITQEFPNAARFRVDCAPGQDTPAELELPSRSTSTLVKARWRGNLTSEWGGLISEDPTDPVRTEEVIDPNTLQSRRVLRGTLLHDLPRDLEDVSIIWIDDRRQRTPGYLREGSTYAPWRKAIDSGAMLNVGHDTTESKWAPKTPLTLEFPDRSTLEQTLKNLSLQSANQYGLNMTGTVSESARRTMLAMLSFYHQLEPPSYHKTSATESDSGRESWFYRVDGRELDLSVWFNRPCLIVIGYLRNTEIPIPLRIGDSDEVPDGTGVTMVRWILPLKLDEGTMPSSLPSASDASPESSAGGDAGGRVNPMISTATLTAE
;
A
#
# COMPACT_ATOMS: atom_id res chain seq x y z
N LEU A 1 -44.58 0.86 -2.75
CA LEU A 1 -44.49 -0.48 -2.13
C LEU A 1 -43.74 -0.31 -0.83
N VAL A 2 -44.39 -0.45 0.33
CA VAL A 2 -43.76 -0.29 1.64
C VAL A 2 -42.89 -1.53 1.90
N VAL A 3 -41.58 -1.37 1.81
CA VAL A 3 -40.62 -2.43 2.15
C VAL A 3 -40.56 -2.50 3.67
N LEU A 4 -41.06 -3.60 4.21
CA LEU A 4 -41.00 -3.92 5.64
C LEU A 4 -39.52 -4.13 6.00
N VAL A 5 -38.99 -3.26 6.88
CA VAL A 5 -37.69 -3.41 7.49
C VAL A 5 -37.73 -4.65 8.38
N VAL A 6 -37.07 -5.73 7.95
CA VAL A 6 -36.77 -6.88 8.81
C VAL A 6 -35.56 -6.50 9.64
N VAL A 7 -35.80 -6.12 10.89
CA VAL A 7 -34.79 -6.18 11.96
C VAL A 7 -34.20 -7.59 11.94
N PRO A 8 -32.87 -7.80 12.04
CA PRO A 8 -32.32 -9.14 12.19
C PRO A 8 -32.84 -9.70 13.53
N GLY A 9 -33.96 -10.40 13.46
CA GLY A 9 -34.42 -11.23 14.54
C GLY A 9 -33.43 -12.36 14.68
N ALA A 10 -32.82 -12.47 15.87
CA ALA A 10 -32.18 -13.69 16.29
C ALA A 10 -33.13 -14.84 15.99
N MET A 11 -32.83 -15.65 14.97
CA MET A 11 -33.42 -16.98 14.90
C MET A 11 -33.01 -17.65 16.20
N ALA A 12 -34.00 -18.09 16.98
CA ALA A 12 -33.76 -18.69 18.28
C ALA A 12 -32.80 -19.87 18.12
N GLN A 13 -31.51 -19.64 18.43
CA GLN A 13 -30.54 -20.71 18.57
C GLN A 13 -30.98 -21.51 19.79
N THR A 14 -31.52 -22.70 19.53
CA THR A 14 -31.88 -23.71 20.53
C THR A 14 -30.64 -24.46 21.06
N GLY A 15 -29.44 -23.95 20.79
CA GLY A 15 -28.16 -24.52 21.25
C GLY A 15 -27.76 -24.07 22.65
N GLU A 16 -26.86 -24.85 23.27
CA GLU A 16 -26.22 -24.54 24.56
C GLU A 16 -25.31 -23.31 24.49
N ILE A 17 -24.87 -22.95 23.28
CA ILE A 17 -24.03 -21.79 22.99
C ILE A 17 -24.77 -20.87 22.02
N THR A 18 -24.78 -19.57 22.32
CA THR A 18 -25.28 -18.52 21.43
C THR A 18 -24.13 -17.72 20.82
N ILE A 19 -24.17 -17.53 19.50
CA ILE A 19 -23.18 -16.74 18.74
C ILE A 19 -23.84 -15.47 18.23
N ASN A 20 -23.30 -14.31 18.58
CA ASN A 20 -23.75 -13.00 18.12
C ASN A 20 -22.64 -12.26 17.37
N LEU A 21 -23.01 -11.57 16.29
CA LEU A 21 -22.11 -10.67 15.56
C LEU A 21 -22.15 -9.29 16.22
N ASP A 22 -21.04 -8.87 16.82
CA ASP A 22 -20.89 -7.53 17.37
C ASP A 22 -20.56 -6.54 16.24
N GLN A 23 -19.61 -6.92 15.38
CA GLN A 23 -19.08 -6.04 14.34
C GLN A 23 -18.41 -6.85 13.23
N LEU A 24 -18.60 -6.41 11.98
CA LEU A 24 -17.91 -6.96 10.82
C LEU A 24 -17.05 -5.87 10.18
N GLY A 25 -15.74 -6.10 10.12
CA GLY A 25 -14.74 -5.09 9.80
C GLY A 25 -14.55 -4.08 10.94
N VAL A 26 -13.30 -3.73 11.24
CA VAL A 26 -13.03 -2.68 12.24
C VAL A 26 -13.70 -1.38 11.78
N GLY A 27 -14.45 -0.70 12.65
CA GLY A 27 -15.27 0.46 12.27
C GLY A 27 -16.54 0.14 11.46
N GLY A 28 -16.91 -1.13 11.33
CA GLY A 28 -18.09 -1.56 10.56
C GLY A 28 -17.93 -1.44 9.05
N VAL A 29 -16.68 -1.37 8.57
CA VAL A 29 -16.32 -1.27 7.16
C VAL A 29 -15.43 -2.45 6.77
N LEU A 30 -15.74 -3.07 5.63
CA LEU A 30 -14.94 -4.14 5.04
C LEU A 30 -14.68 -3.83 3.56
N ARG A 31 -13.52 -4.27 3.05
CA ARG A 31 -13.15 -4.10 1.63
C ARG A 31 -12.95 -5.48 0.99
N PRO A 32 -13.56 -5.77 -0.18
CA PRO A 32 -13.34 -7.02 -0.91
C PRO A 32 -11.85 -7.23 -1.21
N GLY A 33 -11.35 -8.46 -1.05
CA GLY A 33 -9.96 -8.82 -1.30
C GLY A 33 -9.02 -8.67 -0.11
N ASP A 34 -9.42 -7.89 0.91
CA ASP A 34 -8.60 -7.68 2.11
C ASP A 34 -8.85 -8.73 3.19
N MET A 35 -7.85 -8.88 4.06
CA MET A 35 -8.02 -9.57 5.34
C MET A 35 -8.96 -8.74 6.22
N THR A 36 -10.08 -9.34 6.64
CA THR A 36 -11.12 -8.65 7.41
C THR A 36 -11.30 -9.29 8.77
N GLY A 37 -11.47 -8.48 9.81
CA GLY A 37 -11.83 -8.92 11.14
C GLY A 37 -13.35 -9.07 11.32
N MET A 38 -13.78 -10.12 12.00
CA MET A 38 -15.14 -10.33 12.49
C MET A 38 -15.11 -10.41 14.01
N ARG A 39 -15.77 -9.46 14.67
CA ARG A 39 -15.90 -9.45 16.13
C ARG A 39 -17.17 -10.15 16.54
N LEU A 40 -17.01 -11.18 17.36
CA LEU A 40 -18.10 -12.01 17.85
C LEU A 40 -18.22 -11.89 19.35
N SER A 41 -19.45 -12.07 19.85
CA SER A 41 -19.72 -12.36 21.25
C SER A 41 -20.35 -13.75 21.36
N VAL A 42 -19.79 -14.58 22.24
CA VAL A 42 -20.27 -15.94 22.49
C VAL A 42 -20.72 -16.08 23.94
N GLU A 43 -21.90 -16.65 24.11
CA GLU A 43 -22.53 -16.89 25.41
C GLU A 43 -22.76 -18.40 25.59
N SER A 44 -22.44 -18.93 26.77
CA SER A 44 -22.66 -20.34 27.11
C SER A 44 -23.71 -20.47 28.20
N ARG A 45 -24.72 -21.31 27.96
CA ARG A 45 -25.72 -21.72 28.96
C ARG A 45 -25.30 -22.97 29.75
N ARG A 46 -24.09 -23.49 29.51
CA ARG A 46 -23.57 -24.67 30.22
C ARG A 46 -23.18 -24.32 31.66
N PRO A 47 -23.25 -25.29 32.58
CA PRO A 47 -22.82 -25.09 33.96
C PRO A 47 -21.30 -25.02 34.11
N ASP A 48 -20.54 -25.61 33.19
CA ASP A 48 -19.08 -25.75 33.25
C ASP A 48 -18.38 -25.01 32.11
N ALA A 49 -17.15 -24.54 32.37
CA ALA A 49 -16.32 -23.91 31.36
C ALA A 49 -15.95 -24.92 30.27
N VAL A 50 -15.97 -24.50 29.02
CA VAL A 50 -15.71 -25.37 27.87
C VAL A 50 -14.64 -24.76 26.97
N ASN A 51 -13.64 -25.56 26.61
CA ASN A 51 -12.67 -25.20 25.58
C ASN A 51 -13.30 -25.47 24.23
N VAL A 52 -13.26 -24.48 23.35
CA VAL A 52 -13.88 -24.57 22.02
C VAL A 52 -12.93 -24.07 20.95
N TRP A 53 -13.15 -24.56 19.73
CA TRP A 53 -12.65 -23.98 18.50
C TRP A 53 -13.78 -23.20 17.83
N VAL A 54 -13.57 -21.91 17.62
CA VAL A 54 -14.52 -21.07 16.88
C VAL A 54 -13.92 -20.73 15.54
N GLN A 55 -14.69 -20.92 14.47
CA GLN A 55 -14.23 -20.71 13.09
C GLN A 55 -15.20 -19.90 12.25
N TRP A 56 -14.63 -19.18 11.30
CA TRP A 56 -15.29 -18.51 10.20
C TRP A 56 -14.94 -19.23 8.89
N GLU A 57 -15.97 -19.71 8.19
CA GLU A 57 -15.81 -20.41 6.91
C GLU A 57 -15.84 -19.43 5.75
N VAL A 58 -14.74 -19.37 4.98
CA VAL A 58 -14.61 -18.50 3.80
C VAL A 58 -14.10 -19.29 2.61
N ARG A 59 -14.75 -19.11 1.46
CA ARG A 59 -14.33 -19.74 0.20
C ARG A 59 -13.15 -19.01 -0.43
N ASN A 60 -12.15 -19.76 -0.87
CA ASN A 60 -11.03 -19.24 -1.66
C ASN A 60 -11.37 -19.21 -3.16
N ALA A 61 -10.41 -18.79 -3.99
CA ALA A 61 -10.51 -18.81 -5.45
C ALA A 61 -10.89 -20.20 -6.00
N ASP A 62 -10.26 -21.26 -5.51
CA ASP A 62 -10.46 -22.63 -6.02
C ASP A 62 -11.83 -23.24 -5.62
N GLY A 63 -12.62 -22.53 -4.81
CA GLY A 63 -13.91 -22.96 -4.28
C GLY A 63 -13.80 -23.74 -2.96
N ASP A 64 -12.57 -23.96 -2.47
CA ASP A 64 -12.27 -24.62 -1.20
C ASP A 64 -12.63 -23.73 -0.01
N ILE A 65 -12.94 -24.35 1.12
CA ILE A 65 -13.42 -23.67 2.33
C ILE A 65 -12.25 -23.58 3.32
N GLY A 66 -11.77 -22.37 3.55
CA GLY A 66 -10.88 -22.09 4.68
C GLY A 66 -11.67 -21.96 5.97
N GLU A 67 -11.25 -22.69 7.00
CA GLU A 67 -11.79 -22.69 8.35
C GLU A 67 -10.90 -21.83 9.25
N TYR A 68 -11.10 -20.51 9.19
CA TYR A 68 -10.30 -19.52 9.91
C TYR A 68 -10.78 -19.40 11.35
N GLY A 69 -10.01 -19.88 12.31
CA GLY A 69 -10.49 -19.99 13.68
C GLY A 69 -9.42 -19.84 14.74
N ARG A 70 -9.83 -19.91 16.01
CA ARG A 70 -8.94 -19.94 17.17
C ARG A 70 -9.55 -20.76 18.29
N THR A 71 -8.70 -21.27 19.17
CA THR A 71 -9.15 -21.88 20.43
C THR A 71 -9.45 -20.80 21.47
N LEU A 72 -10.53 -21.00 22.23
CA LEU A 72 -10.90 -20.14 23.36
C LEU A 72 -11.65 -20.93 24.44
N THR A 73 -11.56 -20.46 25.69
CA THR A 73 -12.31 -21.00 26.81
C THR A 73 -13.55 -20.15 27.05
N ILE A 74 -14.74 -20.76 26.98
CA ILE A 74 -16.00 -20.08 27.29
C ILE A 74 -16.38 -20.42 28.73
N ASN A 75 -16.49 -19.40 29.58
CA ASN A 75 -16.89 -19.55 30.97
C ASN A 75 -18.43 -19.68 31.12
N PRO A 76 -18.92 -20.35 32.18
CA PRO A 76 -20.34 -20.42 32.52
C PRO A 76 -20.91 -19.04 32.87
N GLY A 77 -22.14 -18.71 32.44
CA GLY A 77 -22.85 -17.56 33.00
C GLY A 77 -23.98 -16.98 32.16
N SER A 78 -24.81 -16.14 32.79
CA SER A 78 -25.92 -15.40 32.18
C SER A 78 -25.47 -14.52 31.01
N SER A 79 -26.42 -14.00 30.21
CA SER A 79 -26.22 -13.10 29.05
C SER A 79 -25.38 -11.83 29.31
N THR A 80 -24.91 -11.63 30.54
CA THR A 80 -24.01 -10.54 30.96
C THR A 80 -22.52 -10.92 30.84
N ASN A 81 -22.18 -12.22 30.77
CA ASN A 81 -20.82 -12.75 30.70
C ASN A 81 -20.45 -13.25 29.29
N SER A 82 -20.76 -12.47 28.25
CA SER A 82 -20.38 -12.83 26.88
C SER A 82 -18.87 -12.66 26.66
N THR A 83 -18.23 -13.69 26.10
CA THR A 83 -16.82 -13.65 25.72
C THR A 83 -16.71 -13.00 24.34
N ARG A 84 -15.97 -11.88 24.24
CA ARG A 84 -15.79 -11.14 23.00
C ARG A 84 -14.39 -11.35 22.43
N PHE A 85 -14.30 -11.63 21.14
CA PHE A 85 -13.03 -11.87 20.45
C PHE A 85 -13.15 -11.57 18.96
N TRP A 86 -12.00 -11.52 18.28
CA TRP A 86 -11.92 -11.37 16.83
C TRP A 86 -11.55 -12.70 16.15
N LEU A 87 -12.13 -12.91 14.98
CA LEU A 87 -11.68 -13.84 13.95
C LEU A 87 -11.26 -13.04 12.71
N TYR A 88 -10.39 -13.60 11.88
CA TYR A 88 -9.86 -12.92 10.70
C TYR A 88 -9.87 -13.85 9.49
N ALA A 89 -10.33 -13.37 8.33
CA ALA A 89 -10.30 -14.13 7.10
C ALA A 89 -10.14 -13.22 5.86
N PRO A 90 -9.46 -13.70 4.79
CA PRO A 90 -9.35 -12.97 3.53
C PRO A 90 -10.69 -13.05 2.78
N LEU A 91 -11.30 -11.90 2.51
CA LEU A 91 -12.55 -11.86 1.76
C LEU A 91 -12.31 -12.01 0.26
N SER A 92 -13.28 -12.61 -0.44
CA SER A 92 -13.23 -12.67 -1.90
C SER A 92 -13.17 -11.27 -2.51
N PRO A 93 -12.30 -11.00 -3.50
CA PRO A 93 -12.31 -9.75 -4.25
C PRO A 93 -13.64 -9.49 -4.98
N ASN A 94 -14.44 -10.53 -5.19
CA ASN A 94 -15.74 -10.48 -5.87
C ASN A 94 -16.92 -10.50 -4.87
N LEU A 95 -16.68 -10.13 -3.61
CA LEU A 95 -17.67 -10.12 -2.54
C LEU A 95 -18.94 -9.35 -2.93
N ARG A 96 -20.10 -9.93 -2.62
CA ARG A 96 -21.43 -9.33 -2.86
C ARG A 96 -22.12 -9.00 -1.54
N GLY A 97 -23.03 -8.02 -1.55
CA GLY A 97 -23.79 -7.60 -0.37
C GLY A 97 -24.72 -8.67 0.21
N ASP A 98 -25.06 -9.69 -0.57
CA ASP A 98 -25.89 -10.84 -0.18
C ASP A 98 -25.06 -12.07 0.24
N THR A 99 -23.73 -11.94 0.32
CA THR A 99 -22.86 -13.04 0.75
C THR A 99 -23.19 -13.43 2.18
N THR A 100 -23.33 -14.74 2.42
CA THR A 100 -23.51 -15.31 3.75
C THR A 100 -22.28 -16.15 4.12
N TRP A 101 -21.93 -16.12 5.40
CA TRP A 101 -20.84 -16.91 5.96
C TRP A 101 -21.33 -17.79 7.10
N THR A 102 -20.71 -18.97 7.22
CA THR A 102 -20.94 -19.87 8.33
C THR A 102 -19.93 -19.58 9.43
N VAL A 103 -20.43 -19.42 10.66
CA VAL A 103 -19.61 -19.41 11.87
C VAL A 103 -20.00 -20.62 12.71
N GLY A 104 -19.01 -21.43 13.06
CA GLY A 104 -19.19 -22.65 13.84
C GLY A 104 -18.40 -22.63 15.13
N VAL A 105 -18.99 -23.19 16.20
CA VAL A 105 -18.33 -23.43 17.49
C VAL A 105 -18.28 -24.94 17.72
N TYR A 106 -17.08 -25.47 17.98
CA TYR A 106 -16.83 -26.88 18.18
C TYR A 106 -16.18 -27.11 19.54
N GLU A 107 -16.57 -28.17 20.24
CA GLU A 107 -15.91 -28.59 21.47
C GLU A 107 -14.47 -29.04 21.18
N MET A 108 -13.53 -28.67 22.04
CA MET A 108 -12.16 -29.18 22.00
C MET A 108 -12.01 -30.28 23.05
N VAL A 109 -11.73 -31.50 22.61
CA VAL A 109 -11.49 -32.66 23.46
C VAL A 109 -10.07 -33.12 23.23
N ASP A 110 -9.23 -33.10 24.27
CA ASP A 110 -7.80 -33.48 24.20
C ASP A 110 -7.03 -32.77 23.06
N GLY A 111 -7.32 -31.48 22.83
CA GLY A 111 -6.69 -30.68 21.78
C GLY A 111 -7.21 -30.94 20.36
N VAL A 112 -8.19 -31.84 20.21
CA VAL A 112 -8.80 -32.18 18.91
C VAL A 112 -10.22 -31.61 18.83
N ARG A 113 -10.59 -31.13 17.63
CA ARG A 113 -11.94 -30.66 17.33
C ARG A 113 -12.93 -31.83 17.41
N GLY A 114 -13.79 -31.79 18.42
CA GLY A 114 -14.86 -32.75 18.65
C GLY A 114 -16.17 -32.32 17.99
N GLN A 115 -17.27 -32.51 18.73
CA GLN A 115 -18.61 -32.22 18.23
C GLN A 115 -18.86 -30.72 18.03
N ARG A 116 -19.73 -30.39 17.08
CA ARG A 116 -20.19 -29.01 16.86
C ARG A 116 -21.25 -28.64 17.91
N LEU A 117 -20.97 -27.59 18.67
CA LEU A 117 -21.84 -27.09 19.74
C LEU A 117 -22.83 -26.03 19.25
N ALA A 118 -22.43 -25.19 18.30
CA ALA A 118 -23.29 -24.18 17.69
C ALA A 118 -22.86 -23.85 16.25
N GLU A 119 -23.81 -23.35 15.47
CA GLU A 119 -23.60 -22.86 14.10
C GLU A 119 -24.54 -21.69 13.86
N THR A 120 -24.05 -20.66 13.16
CA THR A 120 -24.88 -19.54 12.71
C THR A 120 -24.46 -19.08 11.32
N LEU A 121 -25.43 -18.57 10.56
CA LEU A 121 -25.18 -17.88 9.31
C LEU A 121 -25.17 -16.38 9.57
N LEU A 122 -24.13 -15.70 9.10
CA LEU A 122 -23.97 -14.26 9.22
C LEU A 122 -23.93 -13.61 7.84
N SER A 123 -24.55 -12.46 7.72
CA SER A 123 -24.49 -11.58 6.54
C SER A 123 -23.90 -10.24 6.93
N PRO A 124 -23.34 -9.46 5.98
CA PRO A 124 -23.01 -8.07 6.21
C PRO A 124 -24.23 -7.32 6.78
N PRO A 125 -24.08 -6.60 7.90
CA PRO A 125 -25.23 -5.98 8.59
C PRO A 125 -25.92 -4.91 7.75
N ASN A 126 -25.18 -4.23 6.85
CA ASN A 126 -25.74 -3.26 5.89
C ASN A 126 -24.93 -3.28 4.58
N PRO A 127 -25.54 -3.14 3.38
CA PRO A 127 -24.79 -3.04 2.13
C PRO A 127 -23.76 -1.91 2.09
N GLY A 128 -24.01 -0.81 2.82
CA GLY A 128 -23.07 0.31 2.95
C GLY A 128 -21.80 0.02 3.77
N SER A 129 -21.72 -1.13 4.43
CA SER A 129 -20.50 -1.59 5.12
C SER A 129 -19.42 -2.08 4.14
N ILE A 130 -19.80 -2.42 2.91
CA ILE A 130 -18.86 -2.90 1.89
C ILE A 130 -18.30 -1.70 1.13
N ALA A 131 -17.06 -1.35 1.43
CA ALA A 131 -16.31 -0.37 0.67
C ALA A 131 -15.99 -0.91 -0.74
N PRO A 132 -16.11 -0.11 -1.81
CA PRO A 132 -15.59 -0.49 -3.12
C PRO A 132 -14.10 -0.86 -3.05
N ALA A 133 -13.67 -1.83 -3.87
CA ALA A 133 -12.28 -2.29 -3.85
C ALA A 133 -11.28 -1.24 -4.39
N ASP A 134 -11.78 -0.21 -5.10
CA ASP A 134 -11.03 0.87 -5.70
C ASP A 134 -10.90 2.14 -4.84
N ILE A 135 -11.30 2.08 -3.56
CA ILE A 135 -11.16 3.19 -2.62
C ILE A 135 -10.18 2.89 -1.50
N SER A 136 -9.55 3.96 -1.01
CA SER A 136 -8.71 3.95 0.19
C SER A 136 -9.54 4.23 1.44
N LEU A 137 -9.06 3.74 2.59
CA LEU A 137 -9.73 3.86 3.87
C LEU A 137 -8.75 4.37 4.95
N ILE A 138 -9.20 5.37 5.70
CA ILE A 138 -8.55 5.86 6.92
C ILE A 138 -9.45 5.54 8.12
N ALA A 139 -8.92 4.85 9.12
CA ALA A 139 -9.63 4.62 10.37
C ALA A 139 -9.53 5.87 11.25
N VAL A 140 -10.63 6.24 11.89
CA VAL A 140 -10.68 7.37 12.82
C VAL A 140 -11.09 6.87 14.20
N LEU A 141 -10.14 6.89 15.13
CA LEU A 141 -10.36 6.57 16.55
C LEU A 141 -10.99 7.78 17.24
N GLY A 142 -12.20 7.58 17.76
CA GLY A 142 -13.06 8.64 18.31
C GLY A 142 -13.88 9.37 17.24
N THR A 143 -14.42 10.55 17.59
CA THR A 143 -15.46 11.22 16.77
C THR A 143 -14.92 12.30 15.84
N SER A 144 -13.79 12.91 16.17
CA SER A 144 -13.17 13.98 15.38
C SER A 144 -12.51 13.42 14.12
N ARG A 145 -12.90 13.92 12.94
CA ARG A 145 -12.33 13.52 11.64
C ARG A 145 -11.19 14.40 11.16
N GLY A 146 -10.87 15.49 11.86
CA GLY A 146 -9.80 16.42 11.46
C GLY A 146 -9.96 17.00 10.04
N ASN A 147 -11.20 17.11 9.55
CA ASN A 147 -11.52 17.55 8.19
C ASN A 147 -10.91 16.70 7.05
N LEU A 148 -10.70 15.40 7.28
CA LEU A 148 -10.28 14.43 6.26
C LEU A 148 -11.32 14.21 5.13
N ASP A 149 -12.57 14.63 5.33
CA ASP A 149 -13.68 14.42 4.40
C ASP A 149 -13.42 15.03 3.00
N GLY A 150 -12.52 16.00 2.88
CA GLY A 150 -12.08 16.56 1.60
C GLY A 150 -11.44 15.54 0.65
N LEU A 151 -10.88 14.45 1.17
CA LEU A 151 -10.28 13.36 0.39
C LEU A 151 -11.32 12.40 -0.23
N SER A 152 -12.59 12.53 0.17
CA SER A 152 -13.70 11.67 -0.27
C SER A 152 -14.54 12.28 -1.40
N LEU A 153 -14.24 13.52 -1.82
CA LEU A 153 -15.08 14.26 -2.76
C LEU A 153 -15.03 13.65 -4.17
N ARG A 154 -16.23 13.34 -4.69
CA ARG A 154 -16.47 12.93 -6.08
C ARG A 154 -17.24 13.99 -6.84
N GLY A 155 -17.05 14.02 -8.16
CA GLY A 155 -17.82 14.90 -9.04
C GLY A 155 -19.31 14.51 -9.15
N GLN A 156 -20.16 15.41 -9.68
CA GLN A 156 -21.62 15.22 -9.75
C GLN A 156 -22.10 13.94 -10.45
N GLN A 157 -21.33 13.41 -11.42
CA GLN A 157 -21.66 12.14 -12.09
C GLN A 157 -21.09 10.90 -11.38
N GLY A 158 -20.48 11.05 -10.21
CA GLY A 158 -20.08 9.96 -9.31
C GLY A 158 -18.98 9.03 -9.81
N ALA A 159 -18.53 9.14 -11.07
CA ALA A 159 -17.62 8.17 -11.67
C ALA A 159 -16.18 8.27 -11.12
N MET A 160 -15.65 9.49 -10.95
CA MET A 160 -14.23 9.70 -10.65
C MET A 160 -14.00 10.62 -9.43
N PRO A 161 -12.95 10.37 -8.62
CA PRO A 161 -12.42 11.32 -7.66
C PRO A 161 -11.97 12.61 -8.36
N ILE A 162 -12.08 13.75 -7.68
CA ILE A 162 -11.67 15.04 -8.26
C ILE A 162 -10.16 15.19 -8.10
N ALA A 163 -9.43 15.38 -9.21
CA ALA A 163 -7.99 15.66 -9.25
C ALA A 163 -7.15 14.71 -8.36
N SER A 164 -7.55 13.44 -8.33
CA SER A 164 -6.92 12.33 -7.62
C SER A 164 -7.15 11.04 -8.40
N HIS A 165 -6.26 10.06 -8.21
CA HIS A 165 -6.43 8.71 -8.73
C HIS A 165 -7.34 7.84 -7.86
N GLU A 166 -7.51 8.16 -6.58
CA GLU A 166 -8.25 7.34 -5.63
C GLU A 166 -9.08 8.19 -4.67
N GLU A 167 -10.32 7.77 -4.44
CA GLU A 167 -11.15 8.31 -3.36
C GLU A 167 -10.68 7.73 -2.04
N THR A 168 -10.63 8.55 -0.98
CA THR A 168 -10.34 8.07 0.37
C THR A 168 -11.50 8.39 1.30
N ARG A 169 -12.04 7.36 1.95
CA ARG A 169 -13.11 7.51 2.95
C ARG A 169 -12.58 7.28 4.35
N THR A 170 -13.22 7.93 5.32
CA THR A 170 -12.95 7.70 6.74
C THR A 170 -13.96 6.74 7.34
N ALA A 171 -13.50 5.73 8.08
CA ALA A 171 -14.32 4.93 8.99
C ALA A 171 -14.16 5.51 10.41
N ALA A 172 -15.15 6.27 10.87
CA ALA A 172 -15.05 7.05 12.11
C ALA A 172 -15.93 6.54 13.25
N GLY A 173 -15.65 7.01 14.47
CA GLY A 173 -16.36 6.60 15.67
C GLY A 173 -15.81 5.30 16.27
N ILE A 174 -14.62 4.87 15.86
CA ILE A 174 -14.04 3.61 16.34
C ILE A 174 -13.59 3.80 17.79
N GLY A 175 -14.11 2.98 18.70
CA GLY A 175 -13.68 2.96 20.09
C GLY A 175 -12.40 2.14 20.29
N VAL A 176 -11.59 2.49 21.29
CA VAL A 176 -10.38 1.72 21.65
C VAL A 176 -10.72 0.29 22.10
N ALA A 177 -11.90 0.11 22.71
CA ALA A 177 -12.43 -1.20 23.07
C ALA A 177 -12.77 -2.09 21.85
N GLU A 178 -12.85 -1.48 20.67
CA GLU A 178 -13.17 -2.09 19.38
C GLU A 178 -11.94 -2.26 18.49
N ALA A 179 -10.76 -1.93 18.98
CA ALA A 179 -9.54 -2.25 18.27
C ALA A 179 -9.36 -3.78 18.16
N PRO A 180 -8.89 -4.28 16.99
CA PRO A 180 -8.52 -5.67 16.80
C PRO A 180 -7.36 -6.07 17.72
N ASP A 181 -7.33 -7.33 18.08
CA ASP A 181 -6.27 -7.98 18.88
C ASP A 181 -5.13 -8.54 18.00
N TYR A 182 -5.20 -8.36 16.67
CA TYR A 182 -4.16 -8.78 15.75
C TYR A 182 -4.03 -7.81 14.57
N TRP A 183 -2.81 -7.62 14.04
CA TRP A 183 -2.52 -6.59 13.04
C TRP A 183 -3.31 -6.74 11.74
N TRP A 184 -3.77 -7.97 11.45
CA TRP A 184 -4.63 -8.30 10.30
C TRP A 184 -5.90 -7.44 10.27
N GLY A 185 -6.50 -7.15 11.42
CA GLY A 185 -7.71 -6.31 11.49
C GLY A 185 -7.51 -4.87 11.04
N TRP A 186 -6.27 -4.36 11.10
CA TRP A 186 -5.90 -3.03 10.65
C TRP A 186 -5.49 -2.97 9.18
N SER A 187 -5.25 -4.12 8.54
CA SER A 187 -4.64 -4.19 7.19
C SER A 187 -5.46 -3.53 6.08
N THR A 188 -6.76 -3.37 6.27
CA THR A 188 -7.67 -2.65 5.35
C THR A 188 -7.34 -1.15 5.27
N TYR A 189 -6.81 -0.58 6.37
CA TYR A 189 -6.56 0.85 6.52
C TYR A 189 -5.15 1.22 6.11
N GLU A 190 -5.02 2.31 5.35
CA GLU A 190 -3.72 2.89 5.00
C GLU A 190 -3.14 3.75 6.13
N ALA A 191 -4.04 4.37 6.92
CA ALA A 191 -3.70 5.21 8.06
C ALA A 191 -4.77 5.11 9.15
N ILE A 192 -4.34 5.36 10.39
CA ILE A 192 -5.21 5.52 11.56
C ILE A 192 -5.03 6.93 12.09
N TYR A 193 -6.10 7.72 12.07
CA TYR A 193 -6.17 9.05 12.69
C TYR A 193 -6.82 8.94 14.07
N TRP A 194 -6.04 9.22 15.12
CA TRP A 194 -6.50 9.28 16.50
C TRP A 194 -6.80 10.73 16.87
N GLY A 195 -8.01 11.15 16.53
CA GLY A 195 -8.44 12.55 16.56
C GLY A 195 -9.02 13.03 17.88
N ASP A 196 -9.50 12.11 18.70
CA ASP A 196 -10.31 12.40 19.90
C ASP A 196 -9.93 11.43 21.03
N ALA A 197 -8.94 11.84 21.82
CA ALA A 197 -8.45 11.08 22.97
C ALA A 197 -9.41 11.11 24.17
N VAL A 198 -10.53 11.86 24.12
CA VAL A 198 -11.56 11.86 25.16
C VAL A 198 -12.54 10.73 24.91
N ALA A 199 -13.07 10.62 23.69
CA ALA A 199 -13.97 9.53 23.31
C ALA A 199 -13.23 8.19 23.13
N ALA A 200 -11.96 8.22 22.74
CA ALA A 200 -11.11 7.06 22.56
C ALA A 200 -9.81 7.22 23.39
N PRO A 201 -9.85 7.02 24.72
CA PRO A 201 -8.70 7.24 25.59
C PRO A 201 -7.57 6.22 25.33
N PRO A 202 -6.32 6.67 25.10
CA PRO A 202 -5.17 5.77 24.88
C PRO A 202 -4.94 4.76 26.00
N THR A 203 -5.28 5.13 27.23
CA THR A 203 -5.19 4.26 28.42
C THR A 203 -6.13 3.06 28.38
N GLY A 204 -7.15 3.07 27.50
CA GLY A 204 -8.07 1.95 27.30
C GLY A 204 -7.55 0.88 26.33
N LEU A 205 -6.39 1.09 25.70
CA LEU A 205 -5.80 0.14 24.76
C LEU A 205 -4.99 -0.89 25.55
N VAL A 206 -5.52 -2.10 25.72
CA VAL A 206 -4.85 -3.22 26.41
C VAL A 206 -3.70 -3.81 25.59
N ASP A 207 -2.81 -4.59 26.24
CA ASP A 207 -1.52 -5.04 25.68
C ASP A 207 -1.61 -5.76 24.32
N ASP A 208 -2.53 -6.71 24.12
CA ASP A 208 -2.65 -7.42 22.83
C ASP A 208 -3.05 -6.48 21.68
N ARG A 209 -3.93 -5.52 21.94
CA ARG A 209 -4.39 -4.53 20.94
C ARG A 209 -3.33 -3.47 20.67
N ALA A 210 -2.56 -3.11 21.70
CA ALA A 210 -1.39 -2.24 21.56
C ALA A 210 -0.32 -2.94 20.70
N THR A 211 -0.03 -4.21 20.97
CA THR A 211 0.89 -5.04 20.18
C THR A 211 0.43 -5.14 18.73
N ALA A 212 -0.85 -5.42 18.49
CA ALA A 212 -1.44 -5.47 17.15
C ALA A 212 -1.31 -4.15 16.38
N LEU A 213 -1.49 -3.01 17.06
CA LEU A 213 -1.31 -1.69 16.46
C LEU A 213 0.17 -1.43 16.12
N VAL A 214 1.08 -1.72 17.04
CA VAL A 214 2.53 -1.56 16.84
C VAL A 214 3.05 -2.44 15.69
N ASP A 215 2.58 -3.68 15.62
CA ASP A 215 2.93 -4.63 14.57
C ASP A 215 2.41 -4.16 13.20
N TRP A 216 1.18 -3.62 13.14
CA TRP A 216 0.65 -2.97 11.93
C TRP A 216 1.50 -1.76 11.49
N ILE A 217 1.93 -0.90 12.43
CA ILE A 217 2.84 0.23 12.12
C ILE A 217 4.14 -0.32 11.54
N ALA A 218 4.80 -1.27 12.22
CA ALA A 218 6.06 -1.84 11.74
C ALA A 218 5.97 -2.49 10.35
N ARG A 219 4.77 -2.89 9.90
CA ARG A 219 4.50 -3.47 8.57
C ARG A 219 4.10 -2.46 7.49
N GLY A 220 4.15 -1.15 7.78
CA GLY A 220 3.86 -0.07 6.83
C GLY A 220 2.67 0.81 7.20
N GLY A 221 2.00 0.57 8.33
CA GLY A 221 0.88 1.38 8.78
C GLY A 221 1.29 2.80 9.20
N HIS A 222 0.39 3.77 9.01
CA HIS A 222 0.61 5.16 9.43
C HIS A 222 -0.32 5.56 10.58
N LEU A 223 0.23 5.67 11.80
CA LEU A 223 -0.49 6.19 12.96
C LEU A 223 -0.35 7.72 13.02
N ILE A 224 -1.47 8.44 13.12
CA ILE A 224 -1.52 9.89 13.23
C ILE A 224 -2.24 10.25 14.53
N ILE A 225 -1.56 10.96 15.42
CA ILE A 225 -2.06 11.34 16.74
C ILE A 225 -2.34 12.84 16.74
N ASN A 226 -3.58 13.24 17.00
CA ASN A 226 -3.94 14.64 17.26
C ASN A 226 -3.95 14.90 18.77
N LEU A 227 -3.07 15.77 19.25
CA LEU A 227 -3.04 16.14 20.66
C LEU A 227 -4.18 17.14 20.95
N PRO A 228 -4.92 16.97 22.05
CA PRO A 228 -5.94 17.93 22.43
C PRO A 228 -5.33 19.25 22.88
N ALA A 229 -6.09 20.34 22.75
CA ALA A 229 -5.69 21.67 23.18
C ALA A 229 -5.42 21.75 24.69
N SER A 230 -6.05 20.88 25.49
CA SER A 230 -5.89 20.81 26.95
C SER A 230 -5.74 19.37 27.43
N GLY A 231 -5.06 19.20 28.57
CA GLY A 231 -4.80 17.89 29.18
C GLY A 231 -3.71 17.08 28.47
N ASN A 232 -3.24 15.99 29.08
CA ASN A 232 -2.20 15.11 28.54
C ASN A 232 -2.67 13.64 28.54
N PRO A 233 -3.70 13.27 27.74
CA PRO A 233 -4.24 11.90 27.73
C PRO A 233 -3.25 10.88 27.16
N TRP A 234 -2.25 11.36 26.42
CA TRP A 234 -1.14 10.60 25.87
C TRP A 234 0.04 10.47 26.82
N ALA A 235 -0.05 11.09 28.01
CA ALA A 235 0.99 11.08 29.03
C ALA A 235 2.40 11.36 28.52
N LEU A 236 2.52 12.25 27.53
CA LEU A 236 3.82 12.63 26.98
C LEU A 236 4.69 13.20 28.11
N GLY A 237 5.89 12.65 28.26
CA GLY A 237 6.82 13.02 29.34
C GLY A 237 6.41 12.54 30.74
N VAL A 238 5.46 11.61 30.87
CA VAL A 238 5.03 11.02 32.15
C VAL A 238 5.03 9.49 32.06
N PRO A 239 5.91 8.78 32.79
CA PRO A 239 6.02 7.32 32.66
C PRO A 239 4.81 6.54 33.19
N GLY A 240 4.41 5.48 32.48
CA GLY A 240 3.57 4.38 33.00
C GLY A 240 2.02 4.45 32.97
N PRO A 241 1.32 5.44 32.37
CA PRO A 241 -0.15 5.41 32.31
C PRO A 241 -0.73 4.84 31.01
N ILE A 242 0.09 4.58 29.98
CA ILE A 242 -0.28 3.92 28.73
C ILE A 242 0.48 2.60 28.64
N THR A 243 0.02 1.65 27.82
CA THR A 243 0.74 0.41 27.59
C THR A 243 2.16 0.65 27.14
N ARG A 244 3.08 -0.15 27.69
CA ARG A 244 4.53 -0.05 27.45
C ARG A 244 4.86 -0.08 25.95
N GLU A 245 4.13 -0.90 25.20
CA GLU A 245 4.29 -1.08 23.76
C GLU A 245 4.12 0.23 22.97
N LEU A 246 3.16 1.07 23.37
CA LEU A 246 2.86 2.34 22.70
C LEU A 246 3.66 3.49 23.30
N GLU A 247 3.88 3.50 24.63
CA GLU A 247 4.64 4.53 25.34
C GLU A 247 6.04 4.74 24.76
N ARG A 248 6.75 3.64 24.47
CA ARG A 248 8.11 3.67 23.87
C ARG A 248 8.16 4.31 22.48
N LEU A 249 7.02 4.41 21.78
CA LEU A 249 6.96 4.98 20.44
C LEU A 249 6.63 6.48 20.43
N LEU A 250 6.12 7.01 21.55
CA LEU A 250 5.66 8.40 21.64
C LEU A 250 6.82 9.38 21.87
N PRO A 251 6.65 10.66 21.50
CA PRO A 251 7.59 11.70 21.88
C PRO A 251 7.47 12.01 23.39
N GLY A 252 8.38 12.83 23.91
CA GLY A 252 8.30 13.30 25.30
C GLY A 252 9.54 13.00 26.14
N TYR A 253 10.68 12.86 25.48
CA TYR A 253 11.99 12.81 26.11
C TYR A 253 12.85 13.93 25.51
N GLU A 254 13.71 14.52 26.33
CA GLU A 254 14.69 15.51 25.93
C GLU A 254 16.07 14.96 26.26
N ARG A 255 16.97 14.97 25.27
CA ARG A 255 18.37 14.64 25.48
C ARG A 255 19.12 15.87 26.00
N THR A 256 19.56 15.79 27.24
CA THR A 256 20.41 16.80 27.87
C THR A 256 21.86 16.33 27.96
N LYS A 257 22.79 17.24 28.27
CA LYS A 257 24.19 16.86 28.58
C LYS A 257 24.29 15.85 29.73
N SER A 258 23.29 15.78 30.60
CA SER A 258 23.18 14.85 31.74
C SER A 258 22.45 13.54 31.43
N GLY A 259 22.01 13.32 30.18
CA GLY A 259 21.24 12.14 29.77
C GLY A 259 19.84 12.48 29.27
N ILE A 260 19.02 11.45 29.08
CA ILE A 260 17.64 11.57 28.60
C ILE A 260 16.72 11.83 29.80
N ARG A 261 15.89 12.87 29.73
CA ARG A 261 14.87 13.16 30.74
C ARG A 261 13.48 13.27 30.12
N PRO A 262 12.39 12.94 30.83
CA PRO A 262 11.05 13.21 30.34
C PRO A 262 10.85 14.72 30.12
N ALA A 263 10.23 15.08 28.99
CA ALA A 263 9.93 16.46 28.63
C ALA A 263 8.55 16.56 27.97
N ILE A 264 7.81 17.61 28.32
CA ILE A 264 6.44 17.82 27.84
C ILE A 264 6.48 18.90 26.75
N PRO A 265 5.80 18.71 25.60
CA PRO A 265 5.66 19.76 24.59
C PRO A 265 5.08 21.05 25.20
N GLU A 266 5.62 22.21 24.79
CA GLU A 266 5.19 23.51 25.29
C GLU A 266 3.79 23.84 24.77
N THR A 267 2.84 24.14 25.65
CA THR A 267 1.52 24.64 25.24
C THR A 267 1.61 26.14 25.02
N ARG A 268 1.29 26.59 23.81
CA ARG A 268 1.12 28.00 23.45
C ARG A 268 -0.35 28.32 23.28
N GLU A 269 -0.83 29.22 24.13
CA GLU A 269 -2.20 29.71 24.10
C GLU A 269 -2.28 31.03 23.34
N ALA A 270 -3.48 31.36 22.87
CA ALA A 270 -3.78 32.64 22.21
C ALA A 270 -2.91 32.98 20.98
N ILE A 271 -2.45 31.96 20.25
CA ILE A 271 -1.76 32.18 18.96
C ILE A 271 -2.80 32.64 17.93
N PRO A 272 -2.60 33.75 17.20
CA PRO A 272 -3.54 34.13 16.15
C PRO A 272 -3.53 33.09 15.03
N LEU A 273 -4.72 32.73 14.51
CA LEU A 273 -4.88 31.75 13.43
C LEU A 273 -3.97 32.05 12.23
N SER A 274 -3.74 33.33 11.90
CA SER A 274 -2.84 33.77 10.82
C SER A 274 -1.42 33.20 10.92
N ARG A 275 -0.93 32.84 12.11
CA ARG A 275 0.41 32.28 12.33
C ARG A 275 0.53 30.82 11.88
N VAL A 276 -0.57 30.06 11.90
CA VAL A 276 -0.61 28.64 11.49
C VAL A 276 -1.30 28.45 10.13
N LEU A 277 -2.15 29.40 9.72
CA LEU A 277 -2.95 29.33 8.51
C LEU A 277 -2.18 28.99 7.22
N PRO A 278 -0.95 29.50 6.96
CA PRO A 278 -0.18 29.16 5.76
C PRO A 278 0.13 27.66 5.60
N GLN A 279 0.03 26.90 6.71
CA GLN A 279 0.24 25.46 6.73
C GLN A 279 -1.08 24.66 6.70
N LEU A 280 -2.22 25.32 6.97
CA LEU A 280 -3.54 24.69 7.08
C LEU A 280 -4.43 24.94 5.86
N ALA A 281 -4.13 25.96 5.04
CA ALA A 281 -4.98 26.37 3.93
C ALA A 281 -4.16 26.80 2.70
N LYS A 282 -4.82 26.79 1.56
CA LYS A 282 -4.31 27.38 0.31
C LYS A 282 -4.03 28.87 0.51
N SER A 283 -2.97 29.37 -0.13
CA SER A 283 -2.71 30.81 -0.10
C SER A 283 -3.86 31.59 -0.74
N GLY A 284 -4.29 32.69 -0.13
CA GLY A 284 -5.45 33.48 -0.52
C GLY A 284 -6.70 33.17 0.31
N TYR A 285 -6.74 32.04 1.04
CA TYR A 285 -7.87 31.67 1.90
C TYR A 285 -8.09 32.63 3.08
N GLU A 286 -7.03 33.32 3.50
CA GLU A 286 -7.11 34.40 4.48
C GLU A 286 -8.14 35.48 4.10
N SER A 287 -8.33 35.72 2.79
CA SER A 287 -9.31 36.68 2.29
C SER A 287 -10.75 36.25 2.56
N ALA A 288 -11.02 34.94 2.57
CA ALA A 288 -12.32 34.36 2.87
C ALA A 288 -12.62 34.34 4.38
N LEU A 289 -11.58 34.24 5.21
CA LEU A 289 -11.72 34.21 6.67
C LEU A 289 -11.93 35.60 7.28
N GLY A 290 -11.45 36.67 6.64
CA GLY A 290 -11.61 38.05 7.14
C GLY A 290 -11.04 38.20 8.55
N ASP A 291 -11.82 38.72 9.50
CA ASP A 291 -11.38 38.93 10.89
C ASP A 291 -11.10 37.63 11.67
N LEU A 292 -11.59 36.48 11.19
CA LEU A 292 -11.34 35.19 11.84
C LEU A 292 -9.86 34.82 11.89
N VAL A 293 -9.03 35.37 11.01
CA VAL A 293 -7.57 35.15 11.03
C VAL A 293 -6.90 35.63 12.33
N ARG A 294 -7.57 36.51 13.09
CA ARG A 294 -7.08 37.02 14.38
C ARG A 294 -7.58 36.20 15.58
N GLN A 295 -8.49 35.27 15.37
CA GLN A 295 -9.02 34.44 16.45
C GLN A 295 -7.89 33.57 17.04
N PRO A 296 -7.85 33.42 18.37
CA PRO A 296 -6.84 32.63 19.04
C PRO A 296 -7.05 31.13 18.80
N VAL A 297 -5.94 30.42 18.62
CA VAL A 297 -5.83 28.96 18.65
C VAL A 297 -4.82 28.55 19.73
N THR A 298 -4.99 27.35 20.25
CA THR A 298 -4.01 26.70 21.14
C THR A 298 -3.24 25.65 20.38
N MET A 299 -1.93 25.61 20.58
CA MET A 299 -1.03 24.69 19.88
C MET A 299 0.06 24.20 20.83
N ARG A 300 0.42 22.92 20.71
CA ARG A 300 1.60 22.33 21.34
C ARG A 300 2.79 22.43 20.39
N VAL A 301 3.88 22.97 20.91
CA VAL A 301 5.15 23.15 20.20
C VAL A 301 6.11 22.07 20.66
N PHE A 302 6.73 21.38 19.71
CA PHE A 302 7.74 20.34 19.95
C PHE A 302 9.16 20.88 19.83
N ARG A 303 9.36 21.91 19.01
CA ARG A 303 10.63 22.60 18.85
C ARG A 303 10.38 24.05 18.50
N ASP A 304 11.20 24.94 19.05
CA ASP A 304 11.20 26.36 18.69
C ASP A 304 12.64 26.82 18.46
N SER A 305 12.93 27.14 17.19
CA SER A 305 14.24 27.63 16.76
C SER A 305 14.65 28.97 17.40
N THR A 306 13.69 29.78 17.86
CA THR A 306 13.96 31.11 18.42
C THR A 306 14.36 31.06 19.90
N THR A 307 13.82 30.10 20.65
CA THR A 307 14.09 29.92 22.08
C THR A 307 15.11 28.80 22.36
N GLY A 308 15.38 27.95 21.36
CA GLY A 308 16.22 26.77 21.51
C GLY A 308 15.52 25.60 22.22
N PHE A 309 14.20 25.69 22.45
CA PHE A 309 13.41 24.59 22.99
C PHE A 309 13.32 23.44 21.98
N ASP A 310 13.63 22.21 22.39
CA ASP A 310 13.55 21.03 21.54
C ASP A 310 13.25 19.77 22.36
N VAL A 311 12.06 19.20 22.15
CA VAL A 311 11.64 17.91 22.73
C VAL A 311 11.43 16.86 21.63
N ILE A 312 11.98 17.10 20.44
CA ILE A 312 12.03 16.14 19.35
C ILE A 312 13.18 15.16 19.61
N ASP A 313 12.89 14.08 20.31
CA ASP A 313 13.77 12.92 20.47
C ASP A 313 13.05 11.65 19.95
N ASN A 314 13.55 10.45 20.29
CA ASN A 314 12.90 9.18 20.00
C ASN A 314 12.61 8.98 18.50
N HIS A 315 13.59 9.27 17.65
CA HIS A 315 13.53 9.16 16.19
C HIS A 315 12.52 10.05 15.47
N TYR A 316 11.95 11.06 16.15
CA TYR A 316 11.12 12.06 15.50
C TYR A 316 11.96 13.08 14.71
N GLN A 317 11.35 13.58 13.63
CA GLN A 317 11.82 14.68 12.80
C GLN A 317 10.71 15.71 12.65
N PRO A 318 11.04 17.02 12.49
CA PRO A 318 10.04 18.05 12.25
C PRO A 318 9.41 17.88 10.85
N LEU A 319 8.08 17.98 10.78
CA LEU A 319 7.33 17.88 9.52
C LEU A 319 6.62 19.18 9.15
N ILE A 320 5.99 19.88 10.11
CA ILE A 320 5.32 21.16 9.85
C ILE A 320 5.69 22.15 10.94
N ALA A 321 6.11 23.34 10.52
CA ALA A 321 6.44 24.46 11.38
C ALA A 321 5.69 25.74 10.95
N THR A 322 5.55 26.67 11.89
CA THR A 322 5.12 28.04 11.59
C THR A 322 6.23 28.81 10.87
N ASP A 323 5.89 29.96 10.29
CA ASP A 323 6.87 30.87 9.67
C ASP A 323 7.86 31.45 10.69
N ALA A 324 7.50 31.43 11.97
CA ALA A 324 8.36 31.81 13.08
C ALA A 324 9.27 30.66 13.57
N GLY A 325 9.22 29.49 12.93
CA GLY A 325 10.07 28.35 13.25
C GLY A 325 9.61 27.52 14.45
N GLU A 326 8.33 27.57 14.81
CA GLU A 326 7.72 26.69 15.82
C GLU A 326 7.21 25.41 15.16
N VAL A 327 7.81 24.27 15.50
CA VAL A 327 7.39 22.96 15.00
C VAL A 327 6.20 22.46 15.81
N PHE A 328 5.10 22.20 15.13
CA PHE A 328 3.88 21.67 15.73
C PHE A 328 3.40 20.36 15.11
N VAL A 329 4.08 19.86 14.07
CA VAL A 329 3.89 18.48 13.59
C VAL A 329 5.24 17.81 13.47
N ILE A 330 5.36 16.64 14.07
CA ILE A 330 6.56 15.80 14.05
C ILE A 330 6.22 14.41 13.55
N GLN A 331 7.19 13.74 12.94
CA GLN A 331 7.00 12.41 12.39
C GLN A 331 8.22 11.52 12.64
N ARG A 332 7.97 10.25 12.93
CA ARG A 332 8.95 9.19 13.14
C ARG A 332 8.69 8.06 12.15
N THR A 333 9.75 7.34 11.74
CA THR A 333 9.62 6.02 11.10
C THR A 333 9.76 4.92 12.14
N TYR A 334 8.96 3.86 12.02
CA TYR A 334 9.07 2.66 12.85
C TYR A 334 8.79 1.42 11.99
N GLY A 335 9.77 0.51 11.89
CA GLY A 335 9.75 -0.52 10.85
C GLY A 335 9.54 0.11 9.47
N ARG A 336 8.54 -0.39 8.72
CA ARG A 336 8.11 0.19 7.44
C ARG A 336 7.12 1.36 7.54
N GLY A 337 6.45 1.52 8.67
CA GLY A 337 5.41 2.52 8.85
C GLY A 337 5.88 3.82 9.46
N GLN A 338 4.92 4.64 9.85
CA GLN A 338 5.16 5.99 10.34
C GLN A 338 4.26 6.34 11.51
N ILE A 339 4.75 7.23 12.37
CA ILE A 339 4.00 7.80 13.47
C ILE A 339 4.10 9.32 13.37
N THR A 340 2.96 9.99 13.19
CA THR A 340 2.87 11.46 13.15
C THR A 340 2.16 11.95 14.40
N VAL A 341 2.70 13.00 15.03
CA VAL A 341 2.05 13.67 16.15
C VAL A 341 1.78 15.12 15.78
N ILE A 342 0.53 15.54 15.90
CA ILE A 342 0.01 16.87 15.60
C ILE A 342 -0.24 17.59 16.93
N GLY A 343 0.44 18.71 17.14
CA GLY A 343 0.30 19.56 18.32
C GLY A 343 -0.82 20.59 18.23
N LEU A 344 -1.40 20.81 17.05
CA LEU A 344 -2.56 21.67 16.85
C LEU A 344 -3.83 20.84 16.90
N ASP A 345 -4.67 21.05 17.92
CA ASP A 345 -5.93 20.32 18.02
C ASP A 345 -6.90 20.74 16.90
N LEU A 346 -7.03 19.87 15.91
CA LEU A 346 -7.86 20.09 14.71
C LEU A 346 -9.36 20.09 15.01
N SER A 347 -9.79 19.70 16.22
CA SER A 347 -11.19 19.75 16.64
C SER A 347 -11.62 21.12 17.20
N GLN A 348 -10.68 22.06 17.36
CA GLN A 348 -10.97 23.41 17.83
C GLN A 348 -12.06 24.06 16.96
N PRO A 349 -13.11 24.67 17.56
CA PRO A 349 -14.25 25.20 16.80
C PRO A 349 -13.86 26.14 15.67
N VAL A 350 -12.88 27.03 15.91
CA VAL A 350 -12.38 27.99 14.92
C VAL A 350 -11.77 27.33 13.68
N LEU A 351 -11.22 26.11 13.81
CA LEU A 351 -10.69 25.35 12.68
C LEU A 351 -11.82 24.54 12.02
N ALA A 352 -12.52 23.73 12.82
CA ALA A 352 -13.51 22.78 12.33
C ALA A 352 -14.70 23.47 11.61
N SER A 353 -15.21 24.60 12.13
CA SER A 353 -16.33 25.31 11.50
C SER A 353 -15.97 26.00 10.18
N ASN A 354 -14.69 26.18 9.92
CA ASN A 354 -14.18 26.88 8.74
C ASN A 354 -13.51 25.93 7.75
N GLY A 355 -13.74 24.61 7.85
CA GLY A 355 -13.18 23.64 6.91
C GLY A 355 -11.65 23.63 6.92
N LEU A 356 -11.04 23.86 8.09
CA LEU A 356 -9.61 23.72 8.30
C LEU A 356 -9.30 22.41 9.07
N PRO A 357 -8.18 21.76 8.75
CA PRO A 357 -7.25 22.10 7.67
C PRO A 357 -7.78 21.64 6.30
N GLN A 358 -7.36 22.30 5.22
CA GLN A 358 -7.62 21.86 3.85
C GLN A 358 -6.68 20.70 3.49
N GLY A 359 -7.20 19.68 2.80
CA GLY A 359 -6.50 18.41 2.58
C GLY A 359 -5.17 18.54 1.81
N ASP A 360 -5.15 19.32 0.75
CA ASP A 360 -3.99 19.53 -0.11
C ASP A 360 -2.94 20.48 0.48
N ALA A 361 -3.33 21.36 1.40
CA ALA A 361 -2.39 22.19 2.15
C ALA A 361 -1.74 21.43 3.32
N PHE A 362 -2.50 20.57 4.01
CA PHE A 362 -2.06 19.95 5.27
C PHE A 362 -1.98 18.43 5.20
N TRP A 363 -3.08 17.75 4.88
CA TRP A 363 -3.17 16.29 4.94
C TRP A 363 -2.27 15.59 3.93
N ASN A 364 -2.15 16.12 2.72
CA ASN A 364 -1.27 15.56 1.70
C ASN A 364 0.19 15.55 2.15
N ARG A 365 0.63 16.53 2.96
CA ARG A 365 1.98 16.55 3.52
C ARG A 365 2.19 15.45 4.55
N ILE A 366 1.17 15.17 5.36
CA ILE A 366 1.24 14.09 6.34
C ILE A 366 1.21 12.73 5.63
N LEU A 367 0.26 12.54 4.71
CA LEU A 367 -0.02 11.27 4.03
C LEU A 367 0.91 10.99 2.82
N GLY A 368 1.73 11.96 2.40
CA GLY A 368 2.58 11.87 1.20
C GLY A 368 1.78 11.71 -0.08
N ARG A 369 0.81 12.60 -0.33
CA ARG A 369 -0.11 12.54 -1.48
C ARG A 369 0.09 13.68 -2.46
N ARG A 370 0.00 13.37 -3.75
CA ARG A 370 -0.07 14.30 -4.88
C ARG A 370 -1.50 14.34 -5.42
N ALA A 371 -2.35 15.16 -4.81
CA ALA A 371 -3.74 15.32 -5.22
C ALA A 371 -4.24 16.72 -4.88
N ASP A 372 -5.20 17.24 -5.63
CA ASP A 372 -5.92 18.43 -5.20
C ASP A 372 -7.18 18.03 -4.45
N THR A 373 -7.48 18.71 -3.34
CA THR A 373 -8.65 18.40 -2.51
C THR A 373 -9.51 19.64 -2.41
N PRO A 374 -10.29 19.99 -3.45
CA PRO A 374 -11.18 21.13 -3.36
C PRO A 374 -12.19 20.91 -2.24
N THR A 375 -12.58 21.96 -1.52
CA THR A 375 -13.74 21.87 -0.61
C THR A 375 -15.03 21.76 -1.43
N ARG A 376 -16.16 21.42 -0.80
CA ARG A 376 -17.44 21.31 -1.53
C ARG A 376 -17.84 22.64 -2.19
N SER A 377 -17.66 23.75 -1.48
CA SER A 377 -17.96 25.09 -2.02
C SER A 377 -17.00 25.48 -3.16
N GLU A 378 -15.73 25.10 -3.07
CA GLU A 378 -14.78 25.28 -4.18
C GLU A 378 -15.19 24.46 -5.40
N TYR A 379 -15.62 23.22 -5.20
CA TYR A 379 -16.08 22.36 -6.27
C TYR A 379 -17.33 22.93 -6.96
N ASP A 380 -18.32 23.36 -6.19
CA ASP A 380 -19.54 23.96 -6.76
C ASP A 380 -19.20 25.24 -7.58
N ALA A 381 -18.18 25.99 -7.16
CA ALA A 381 -17.68 27.15 -7.92
C ALA A 381 -16.87 26.77 -9.17
N ILE A 382 -16.06 25.71 -9.11
CA ILE A 382 -15.37 25.09 -10.26
C ILE A 382 -16.40 24.66 -11.32
N GLU A 383 -17.48 24.00 -10.89
CA GLU A 383 -18.58 23.56 -11.74
C GLU A 383 -19.30 24.76 -12.38
N ALA A 384 -19.64 25.78 -11.59
CA ALA A 384 -20.26 27.02 -12.08
C ALA A 384 -19.39 27.75 -13.12
N ALA A 385 -18.07 27.73 -12.93
CA ALA A 385 -17.09 28.30 -13.86
C ALA A 385 -16.86 27.45 -15.11
N ARG A 386 -17.49 26.28 -15.22
CA ARG A 386 -17.25 25.27 -16.26
C ARG A 386 -15.78 24.86 -16.38
N MET A 387 -15.06 24.91 -15.26
CA MET A 387 -13.76 24.28 -15.13
C MET A 387 -14.02 22.83 -14.77
N HIS A 388 -13.76 21.88 -15.67
CA HIS A 388 -14.04 20.47 -15.41
C HIS A 388 -12.77 19.64 -15.56
N VAL A 389 -12.59 18.68 -14.64
CA VAL A 389 -11.81 17.47 -14.95
C VAL A 389 -12.64 16.73 -16.01
N ARG A 390 -12.22 16.71 -17.28
CA ARG A 390 -13.06 16.31 -18.42
C ARG A 390 -13.55 14.85 -18.29
N GLY A 391 -14.77 14.62 -17.80
CA GLY A 391 -15.38 13.29 -17.71
C GLY A 391 -15.67 12.56 -19.04
N PHE A 392 -15.43 13.18 -20.20
CA PHE A 392 -15.74 12.58 -21.52
C PHE A 392 -14.52 12.11 -22.34
N ASN A 393 -13.29 12.51 -21.96
CA ASN A 393 -12.03 12.12 -22.64
C ASN A 393 -10.98 11.52 -21.69
N VAL A 394 -11.36 11.16 -20.46
CA VAL A 394 -10.47 10.46 -19.53
C VAL A 394 -10.54 8.97 -19.85
N THR A 395 -9.37 8.37 -20.11
CA THR A 395 -9.30 6.91 -20.23
C THR A 395 -9.04 6.31 -18.86
N GLU A 396 -9.88 5.35 -18.46
CA GLU A 396 -9.76 4.67 -17.17
C GLU A 396 -8.81 3.48 -17.28
N TYR A 397 -7.88 3.37 -16.33
CA TYR A 397 -6.92 2.30 -16.24
C TYR A 397 -6.99 1.66 -14.86
N ALA A 398 -7.08 0.33 -14.84
CA ALA A 398 -7.11 -0.41 -13.59
C ALA A 398 -5.71 -0.97 -13.29
N LEU A 399 -5.19 -0.63 -12.12
CA LEU A 399 -4.01 -1.24 -11.53
C LEU A 399 -4.43 -2.28 -10.49
N GLY A 400 -3.53 -3.21 -10.19
CA GLY A 400 -3.77 -4.22 -9.14
C GLY A 400 -4.90 -5.22 -9.46
N ARG A 401 -5.20 -5.50 -10.74
CA ARG A 401 -6.14 -6.57 -11.12
C ARG A 401 -5.58 -7.99 -10.99
N GLY A 402 -4.35 -8.14 -10.49
CA GLY A 402 -3.66 -9.42 -10.41
C GLY A 402 -2.92 -9.81 -11.70
N ASP A 403 -3.17 -9.17 -12.84
CA ASP A 403 -2.54 -9.52 -14.14
C ASP A 403 -0.99 -9.48 -14.08
N ALA A 404 -0.44 -8.44 -13.45
CA ALA A 404 1.01 -8.29 -13.24
C ALA A 404 1.61 -9.40 -12.36
N VAL A 405 0.84 -9.86 -11.36
CA VAL A 405 1.24 -10.92 -10.44
C VAL A 405 1.13 -12.29 -11.12
N VAL A 406 -0.05 -12.61 -11.65
CA VAL A 406 -0.38 -13.89 -12.29
C VAL A 406 0.54 -14.16 -13.47
N SER A 407 0.85 -13.15 -14.30
CA SER A 407 1.81 -13.30 -15.40
C SER A 407 3.25 -13.60 -14.96
N ALA A 408 3.64 -13.22 -13.74
CA ALA A 408 4.97 -13.52 -13.18
C ALA A 408 5.07 -14.93 -12.60
N ILE A 409 3.99 -15.42 -12.01
CA ILE A 409 3.99 -16.70 -11.28
C ILE A 409 3.38 -17.86 -12.09
N ASN A 410 2.71 -17.59 -13.22
CA ASN A 410 2.12 -18.62 -14.07
C ASN A 410 3.18 -19.56 -14.67
N GLN A 411 2.99 -20.86 -14.46
CA GLN A 411 3.88 -21.92 -14.94
C GLN A 411 3.56 -22.33 -16.40
N SER A 412 3.72 -21.42 -17.37
CA SER A 412 3.32 -21.66 -18.77
C SER A 412 4.31 -22.52 -19.59
N GLN A 413 5.58 -22.61 -19.18
CA GLN A 413 6.62 -23.18 -20.04
C GLN A 413 6.65 -24.72 -20.12
N GLN A 414 6.12 -25.47 -19.15
CA GLN A 414 6.24 -26.93 -19.14
C GLN A 414 5.15 -27.68 -19.95
N ALA A 415 3.98 -27.08 -20.16
CA ALA A 415 2.90 -27.73 -20.91
C ALA A 415 3.15 -27.75 -22.43
N GLY A 416 3.79 -26.70 -22.97
CA GLY A 416 4.01 -26.54 -24.41
C GLY A 416 4.96 -27.57 -25.02
N VAL A 417 6.05 -27.92 -24.32
CA VAL A 417 7.03 -28.91 -24.81
C VAL A 417 6.44 -30.31 -24.87
N GLY A 418 5.66 -30.70 -23.85
CA GLY A 418 4.98 -31.99 -23.81
C GLY A 418 3.94 -32.13 -24.94
N LEU A 419 3.15 -31.08 -25.19
CA LEU A 419 2.17 -31.06 -26.27
C LEU A 419 2.85 -31.09 -27.65
N LEU A 420 3.94 -30.35 -27.84
CA LEU A 420 4.69 -30.33 -29.09
C LEU A 420 5.35 -31.69 -29.35
N LEU A 421 5.93 -32.32 -28.32
CA LEU A 421 6.50 -33.67 -28.43
C LEU A 421 5.41 -34.70 -28.75
N ALA A 422 4.25 -34.62 -28.09
CA ALA A 422 3.10 -35.49 -28.38
C ALA A 422 2.58 -35.29 -29.81
N LEU A 423 2.51 -34.05 -30.29
CA LEU A 423 2.11 -33.71 -31.65
C LEU A 423 3.12 -34.25 -32.68
N VAL A 424 4.42 -34.08 -32.44
CA VAL A 424 5.47 -34.63 -33.30
C VAL A 424 5.40 -36.16 -33.33
N LEU A 425 5.26 -36.80 -32.16
CA LEU A 425 5.12 -38.25 -32.06
C LEU A 425 3.88 -38.74 -32.83
N PHE A 426 2.77 -38.01 -32.73
CA PHE A 426 1.54 -38.30 -33.47
C PHE A 426 1.73 -38.17 -34.99
N ILE A 427 2.38 -37.11 -35.47
CA ILE A 427 2.67 -36.91 -36.89
C ILE A 427 3.58 -38.03 -37.42
N VAL A 428 4.63 -38.37 -36.67
CA VAL A 428 5.55 -39.46 -37.05
C VAL A 428 4.82 -40.79 -37.07
N TYR A 429 4.01 -41.10 -36.05
CA TYR A 429 3.15 -42.28 -36.03
C TYR A 429 2.24 -42.34 -37.26
N TRP A 430 1.53 -41.25 -37.56
CA TRP A 430 0.60 -41.18 -38.68
C TRP A 430 1.30 -41.43 -40.03
N LEU A 431 2.47 -40.82 -40.23
CA LEU A 431 3.29 -41.02 -41.42
C LEU A 431 3.79 -42.46 -41.54
N VAL A 432 4.28 -43.05 -40.45
CA VAL A 432 4.85 -44.41 -40.43
C VAL A 432 3.74 -45.46 -40.60
N ALA A 433 2.67 -45.37 -39.82
CA ALA A 433 1.60 -46.36 -39.78
C ALA A 433 0.66 -46.28 -41.00
N GLY A 434 0.53 -45.10 -41.62
CA GLY A 434 -0.31 -44.88 -42.80
C GLY A 434 0.48 -44.90 -44.12
N PRO A 435 0.83 -43.73 -44.70
CA PRO A 435 1.46 -43.65 -46.02
C PRO A 435 2.77 -44.44 -46.11
N GLY A 436 3.65 -44.31 -45.11
CA GLY A 436 4.97 -44.93 -45.08
C GLY A 436 4.91 -46.45 -45.18
N ALA A 437 4.15 -47.10 -44.28
CA ALA A 437 3.94 -48.54 -44.31
C ALA A 437 3.30 -49.01 -45.62
N TYR A 438 2.31 -48.28 -46.13
CA TYR A 438 1.64 -48.64 -47.39
C TYR A 438 2.56 -48.55 -48.61
N PHE A 439 3.31 -47.44 -48.78
CA PHE A 439 4.22 -47.26 -49.90
C PHE A 439 5.39 -48.25 -49.86
N ALA A 440 5.95 -48.49 -48.67
CA ALA A 440 6.98 -49.52 -48.48
C ALA A 440 6.45 -50.90 -48.89
N LEU A 441 5.32 -51.34 -48.35
CA LEU A 441 4.73 -52.65 -48.69
C LEU A 441 4.27 -52.75 -50.16
N LYS A 442 3.85 -51.64 -50.77
CA LYS A 442 3.51 -51.57 -52.20
C LYS A 442 4.76 -51.79 -53.07
N SER A 443 5.91 -51.23 -52.69
CA SER A 443 7.18 -51.45 -53.41
C SER A 443 7.63 -52.91 -53.37
N TYR A 444 7.32 -53.63 -52.29
CA TYR A 444 7.59 -55.07 -52.13
C TYR A 444 6.45 -56.00 -52.60
N LYS A 445 5.39 -55.47 -53.24
CA LYS A 445 4.19 -56.21 -53.69
C LYS A 445 3.44 -56.96 -52.57
N GLN A 446 3.62 -56.60 -51.30
CA GLN A 446 2.98 -57.22 -50.13
C GLN A 446 1.88 -56.32 -49.52
N SER A 447 1.10 -55.66 -50.35
CA SER A 447 0.04 -54.73 -49.91
C SER A 447 -1.04 -55.37 -49.03
N LYS A 448 -1.17 -56.71 -49.06
CA LYS A 448 -2.12 -57.48 -48.23
C LYS A 448 -1.74 -57.49 -46.73
N HIS A 449 -0.53 -57.08 -46.37
CA HIS A 449 -0.04 -57.06 -44.98
C HIS A 449 -0.04 -55.68 -44.34
N SER A 450 -0.62 -54.68 -45.01
CA SER A 450 -0.71 -53.30 -44.50
C SER A 450 -1.36 -53.20 -43.12
N TRP A 451 -2.41 -53.98 -42.87
CA TRP A 451 -3.07 -54.03 -41.56
C TRP A 451 -2.16 -54.55 -40.45
N LEU A 452 -1.28 -55.51 -40.77
CA LEU A 452 -0.36 -56.10 -39.79
C LEU A 452 0.81 -55.16 -39.48
N ALA A 453 1.31 -54.43 -40.48
CA ALA A 453 2.29 -53.36 -40.29
C ALA A 453 1.71 -52.19 -39.47
N PHE A 454 0.45 -51.84 -39.69
CA PHE A 454 -0.25 -50.83 -38.89
C PHE A 454 -0.37 -51.25 -37.42
N ALA A 455 -0.77 -52.51 -37.16
CA ALA A 455 -0.87 -53.04 -35.80
C ALA A 455 0.49 -53.05 -35.09
N LEU A 456 1.56 -53.48 -35.78
CA LEU A 456 2.93 -53.48 -35.24
C LEU A 456 3.41 -52.06 -34.93
N ALA A 457 3.21 -51.11 -35.84
CA ALA A 457 3.55 -49.72 -35.61
C ALA A 457 2.79 -49.15 -34.41
N SER A 458 1.50 -49.47 -34.26
CA SER A 458 0.69 -49.04 -33.11
C SER A 458 1.23 -49.59 -31.79
N ILE A 459 1.66 -50.86 -31.74
CA ILE A 459 2.29 -51.44 -30.54
C ILE A 459 3.61 -50.72 -30.21
N VAL A 460 4.47 -50.50 -31.21
CA VAL A 460 5.76 -49.83 -31.01
C VAL A 460 5.56 -48.40 -30.51
N PHE A 461 4.69 -47.61 -31.15
CA PHE A 461 4.45 -46.23 -30.73
C PHE A 461 3.73 -46.13 -29.39
N THR A 462 2.87 -47.09 -29.04
CA THR A 462 2.29 -47.19 -27.69
C THR A 462 3.38 -47.46 -26.65
N GLY A 463 4.31 -48.36 -26.95
CA GLY A 463 5.47 -48.64 -26.09
C GLY A 463 6.38 -47.42 -25.93
N ILE A 464 6.65 -46.68 -27.01
CA ILE A 464 7.43 -45.44 -26.97
C ILE A 464 6.71 -44.36 -26.16
N ALA A 465 5.41 -44.18 -26.35
CA ALA A 465 4.62 -43.20 -25.60
C ALA A 465 4.59 -43.55 -24.11
N TRP A 466 4.40 -44.83 -23.77
CA TRP A 466 4.43 -45.31 -22.39
C TRP A 466 5.82 -45.14 -21.76
N ALA A 467 6.90 -45.47 -22.47
CA ALA A 467 8.27 -45.22 -22.03
C ALA A 467 8.55 -43.72 -21.86
N ALA A 468 8.09 -42.88 -22.78
CA ALA A 468 8.24 -41.43 -22.68
C ALA A 468 7.52 -40.87 -21.45
N VAL A 469 6.27 -41.29 -21.18
CA VAL A 469 5.51 -40.84 -20.00
C VAL A 469 6.14 -41.33 -18.70
N THR A 470 6.73 -42.52 -18.68
CA THR A 470 7.36 -43.09 -17.47
C THR A 470 8.78 -42.57 -17.22
N VAL A 471 9.50 -42.15 -18.27
CA VAL A 471 10.87 -41.60 -18.18
C VAL A 471 10.87 -40.09 -17.97
N ILE A 472 9.81 -39.36 -18.37
CA ILE A 472 9.61 -37.98 -17.95
C ILE A 472 9.41 -38.01 -16.43
N PRO A 473 10.36 -37.50 -15.63
CA PRO A 473 10.30 -37.64 -14.18
C PRO A 473 8.98 -37.10 -13.65
N ASN A 474 8.45 -37.75 -12.60
CA ASN A 474 7.44 -37.16 -11.72
C ASN A 474 7.90 -35.74 -11.39
N ARG A 475 7.16 -34.76 -11.91
CA ARG A 475 7.51 -33.34 -11.88
C ARG A 475 7.82 -32.95 -10.44
N HIS A 476 9.06 -32.60 -10.15
CA HIS A 476 9.46 -32.12 -8.83
C HIS A 476 8.56 -30.96 -8.40
N LEU A 477 8.39 -30.82 -7.08
CA LEU A 477 7.76 -29.64 -6.53
C LEU A 477 8.44 -28.41 -7.12
N ASN A 478 7.66 -27.49 -7.68
CA ASN A 478 8.19 -26.34 -8.39
C ASN A 478 7.48 -25.08 -7.92
N ILE A 479 8.29 -24.10 -7.50
CA ILE A 479 7.81 -22.80 -7.07
C ILE A 479 8.19 -21.73 -8.08
N LYS A 480 7.19 -20.92 -8.44
CA LYS A 480 7.39 -19.62 -9.09
C LYS A 480 6.91 -18.53 -8.16
N HIS A 481 7.71 -17.47 -8.00
CA HIS A 481 7.35 -16.37 -7.11
C HIS A 481 7.56 -15.00 -7.77
N LEU A 482 6.79 -14.04 -7.29
CA LEU A 482 7.03 -12.61 -7.42
C LEU A 482 7.10 -12.05 -6.00
N THR A 483 8.27 -11.58 -5.59
CA THR A 483 8.47 -11.02 -4.26
C THR A 483 8.84 -9.55 -4.35
N ILE A 484 8.19 -8.73 -3.54
CA ILE A 484 8.59 -7.34 -3.30
C ILE A 484 9.27 -7.34 -1.93
N LEU A 485 10.56 -7.03 -1.91
CA LEU A 485 11.40 -7.00 -0.71
C LEU A 485 11.74 -5.55 -0.37
N ASP A 486 11.34 -5.11 0.81
CA ASP A 486 11.61 -3.77 1.32
C ASP A 486 12.66 -3.79 2.42
N HIS A 487 13.60 -2.86 2.32
CA HIS A 487 14.55 -2.56 3.38
C HIS A 487 14.62 -1.05 3.61
N ILE A 488 14.40 -0.64 4.86
CA ILE A 488 14.67 0.73 5.30
C ILE A 488 16.01 0.72 6.00
N ALA A 489 16.99 1.37 5.38
CA ALA A 489 18.33 1.48 5.89
C ALA A 489 18.40 2.39 7.10
N GLN A 490 19.27 2.04 8.05
CA GLN A 490 19.69 3.00 9.06
C GLN A 490 20.61 4.02 8.41
N PRO A 491 20.29 5.31 8.50
CA PRO A 491 21.23 6.29 8.02
C PRO A 491 22.41 6.41 8.98
N SER A 492 23.60 6.58 8.40
CA SER A 492 24.85 6.79 9.13
C SER A 492 24.82 7.94 10.16
N TRP A 493 23.94 8.93 9.96
CA TRP A 493 23.74 10.06 10.88
C TRP A 493 22.85 9.74 12.09
N ASP A 494 22.06 8.67 12.05
CA ASP A 494 21.16 8.24 13.14
C ASP A 494 21.71 7.01 13.87
N GLN A 495 22.73 7.23 14.71
CA GLN A 495 23.42 6.18 15.49
C GLN A 495 22.73 5.83 16.82
N ARG A 496 21.42 6.12 16.97
CA ARG A 496 20.67 5.74 18.17
C ARG A 496 20.54 4.20 18.27
N ASP A 497 20.46 3.69 19.50
CA ASP A 497 20.72 2.29 19.88
C ASP A 497 19.94 1.26 19.05
N THR A 498 20.63 0.50 18.20
CA THR A 498 20.05 -0.56 17.34
C THR A 498 19.56 -1.76 18.13
N LEU A 499 19.89 -1.83 19.43
CA LEU A 499 19.50 -2.90 20.32
C LEU A 499 18.01 -2.82 20.73
N GLU A 500 17.40 -1.63 20.68
CA GLU A 500 15.99 -1.46 21.05
C GLU A 500 15.03 -1.68 19.86
N GLU A 501 15.47 -1.42 18.62
CA GLU A 501 14.64 -1.54 17.41
C GLU A 501 15.40 -2.23 16.26
N PRO A 502 15.29 -3.58 16.13
CA PRO A 502 15.99 -4.31 15.09
C PRO A 502 15.50 -3.94 13.69
N GLN A 503 16.43 -3.76 12.74
CA GLN A 503 16.12 -3.46 11.35
C GLN A 503 15.68 -4.69 10.57
N MET A 504 14.41 -5.04 10.71
CA MET A 504 13.81 -6.14 9.95
C MET A 504 13.42 -5.69 8.54
N GLN A 505 13.59 -6.60 7.57
CA GLN A 505 13.05 -6.45 6.23
C GLN A 505 11.57 -6.85 6.22
N THR A 506 10.82 -6.35 5.25
CA THR A 506 9.45 -6.81 4.99
C THR A 506 9.34 -7.31 3.57
N ALA A 507 8.64 -8.41 3.36
CA ALA A 507 8.40 -8.94 2.03
C ALA A 507 6.93 -9.27 1.79
N THR A 508 6.43 -8.88 0.61
CA THR A 508 5.15 -9.36 0.07
C THR A 508 5.46 -10.31 -1.07
N SER A 509 5.17 -11.60 -0.89
CA SER A 509 5.43 -12.64 -1.88
C SER A 509 4.13 -13.22 -2.42
N TYR A 510 4.02 -13.26 -3.74
CA TYR A 510 3.01 -14.02 -4.45
C TYR A 510 3.66 -15.28 -5.02
N ILE A 511 3.06 -16.43 -4.76
CA ILE A 511 3.72 -17.73 -4.95
C ILE A 511 2.76 -18.65 -5.68
N SER A 512 3.23 -19.30 -6.74
CA SER A 512 2.56 -20.40 -7.39
C SER A 512 3.32 -21.68 -7.06
N ILE A 513 2.64 -22.60 -6.38
CA ILE A 513 3.22 -23.86 -5.93
C ILE A 513 2.57 -24.97 -6.74
N TYR A 514 3.37 -25.73 -7.47
CA TYR A 514 2.92 -26.95 -8.13
C TYR A 514 3.31 -28.16 -7.28
N ASN A 515 2.32 -28.84 -6.69
CA ASN A 515 2.53 -30.12 -6.02
C ASN A 515 2.09 -31.26 -6.96
N PRO A 516 2.99 -32.18 -7.37
CA PRO A 516 2.65 -33.32 -8.21
C PRO A 516 1.80 -34.40 -7.51
N THR A 517 1.82 -34.46 -6.18
CA THR A 517 1.15 -35.48 -5.37
C THR A 517 -0.28 -35.10 -5.01
N TYR A 518 -1.08 -36.04 -4.52
CA TYR A 518 -2.46 -35.80 -4.05
C TYR A 518 -2.56 -35.68 -2.52
N ASN A 519 -1.44 -35.58 -1.82
CA ASN A 519 -1.42 -35.42 -0.36
C ASN A 519 -1.45 -33.94 0.01
N ASP A 520 -2.17 -33.61 1.07
CA ASP A 520 -2.17 -32.27 1.64
C ASP A 520 -0.75 -31.81 1.95
N THR A 521 -0.50 -30.53 1.71
CA THR A 521 0.82 -29.94 1.84
C THR A 521 0.76 -28.82 2.84
N VAL A 522 1.55 -28.94 3.90
CA VAL A 522 1.70 -27.88 4.88
C VAL A 522 2.75 -26.90 4.38
N LEU A 523 2.39 -25.62 4.32
CA LEU A 523 3.31 -24.53 4.08
C LEU A 523 3.54 -23.80 5.39
N THR A 524 4.80 -23.52 5.72
CA THR A 524 5.15 -22.74 6.91
C THR A 524 6.12 -21.63 6.56
N ILE A 525 5.99 -20.49 7.23
CA ILE A 525 7.02 -19.46 7.27
C ILE A 525 7.73 -19.58 8.62
N ASN A 526 8.99 -20.01 8.59
CA ASN A 526 9.79 -20.13 9.81
C ASN A 526 10.50 -18.80 10.06
N SER A 527 9.81 -17.84 10.69
CA SER A 527 10.44 -16.59 11.14
C SER A 527 11.48 -16.92 12.23
N ALA A 528 12.55 -16.12 12.33
CA ALA A 528 13.50 -16.21 13.44
C ALA A 528 12.79 -16.14 14.81
N ASP A 529 13.37 -16.75 15.84
CA ASP A 529 12.88 -16.72 17.23
C ASP A 529 13.06 -15.31 17.83
N PRO A 530 11.99 -14.61 18.29
CA PRO A 530 10.59 -15.03 18.35
C PRO A 530 9.79 -14.78 17.05
N PRO A 531 8.77 -15.62 16.76
CA PRO A 531 7.89 -15.50 15.59
C PRO A 531 7.36 -14.08 15.37
N GLN A 532 7.34 -13.66 14.11
CA GLN A 532 7.07 -12.26 13.76
C GLN A 532 5.61 -11.97 13.39
N HIS A 533 4.66 -12.85 13.70
CA HIS A 533 3.23 -12.73 13.34
C HIS A 533 3.01 -12.62 11.81
N ASP A 534 3.66 -13.49 11.04
CA ASP A 534 3.58 -13.46 9.58
C ASP A 534 2.19 -13.89 9.04
N LEU A 535 1.92 -13.57 7.77
CA LEU A 535 0.67 -13.91 7.10
C LEU A 535 0.95 -14.87 5.95
N LEU A 536 0.21 -15.98 5.91
CA LEU A 536 0.22 -16.94 4.81
C LEU A 536 -1.23 -17.32 4.46
N ILE A 537 -1.68 -16.96 3.26
CA ILE A 537 -3.08 -17.17 2.84
C ILE A 537 -3.18 -17.57 1.37
N PRO A 538 -4.25 -18.28 0.96
CA PRO A 538 -4.56 -18.47 -0.45
C PRO A 538 -4.72 -17.11 -1.16
N TYR A 539 -4.13 -16.98 -2.35
CA TYR A 539 -4.25 -15.77 -3.15
C TYR A 539 -5.35 -15.90 -4.21
N SER A 540 -6.28 -14.95 -4.21
CA SER A 540 -7.36 -14.87 -5.19
C SER A 540 -7.18 -13.60 -6.02
N PRO A 541 -6.72 -13.68 -7.28
CA PRO A 541 -6.53 -12.48 -8.10
C PRO A 541 -7.88 -11.79 -8.40
N PRO A 542 -7.96 -10.45 -8.30
CA PRO A 542 -9.20 -9.73 -8.59
C PRO A 542 -9.71 -9.99 -10.01
N ARG A 543 -11.04 -10.10 -10.21
CA ARG A 543 -11.70 -10.32 -11.51
C ARG A 543 -11.32 -11.61 -12.27
N SER A 544 -10.62 -12.56 -11.64
CA SER A 544 -10.49 -13.90 -12.23
C SER A 544 -11.86 -14.57 -12.31
N ILE A 545 -12.22 -15.11 -13.47
CA ILE A 545 -13.35 -16.05 -13.58
C ILE A 545 -12.84 -17.34 -12.99
N THR A 546 -13.09 -17.55 -11.71
CA THR A 546 -12.61 -18.75 -11.05
C THR A 546 -13.40 -19.96 -11.50
N GLN A 547 -12.71 -20.88 -12.14
CA GLN A 547 -13.23 -22.21 -12.43
C GLN A 547 -13.09 -23.02 -11.15
N GLU A 548 -14.09 -22.92 -10.28
CA GLU A 548 -14.12 -23.64 -9.02
C GLU A 548 -14.06 -25.15 -9.26
N PHE A 549 -13.36 -25.86 -8.37
CA PHE A 549 -13.37 -27.31 -8.42
C PHE A 549 -14.76 -27.84 -8.01
N PRO A 550 -15.30 -28.87 -8.69
CA PRO A 550 -16.58 -29.46 -8.32
C PRO A 550 -16.63 -30.04 -6.90
N ASN A 551 -15.47 -30.38 -6.33
CA ASN A 551 -15.32 -30.88 -4.97
C ASN A 551 -14.52 -29.89 -4.14
N ALA A 552 -15.19 -29.14 -3.26
CA ALA A 552 -14.56 -28.20 -2.34
C ALA A 552 -13.90 -28.96 -1.17
N ALA A 553 -12.58 -28.83 -1.05
CA ALA A 553 -11.84 -29.29 0.11
C ALA A 553 -11.98 -28.27 1.26
N ARG A 554 -11.67 -28.69 2.48
CA ARG A 554 -11.67 -27.84 3.66
C ARG A 554 -10.27 -27.85 4.25
N PHE A 555 -9.75 -26.68 4.64
CA PHE A 555 -8.44 -26.55 5.28
C PHE A 555 -8.53 -25.61 6.47
N ARG A 556 -7.71 -25.84 7.50
CA ARG A 556 -7.73 -25.04 8.72
C ARG A 556 -6.70 -23.92 8.67
N VAL A 557 -7.06 -22.78 9.24
CA VAL A 557 -6.12 -21.67 9.47
C VAL A 557 -6.28 -21.21 10.92
N ASP A 558 -5.22 -21.35 11.71
CA ASP A 558 -5.20 -20.79 13.06
C ASP A 558 -4.93 -19.29 13.01
N CYS A 559 -5.87 -18.54 13.56
CA CYS A 559 -5.89 -17.09 13.63
C CYS A 559 -5.74 -16.61 15.08
N ALA A 560 -5.32 -17.48 16.00
CA ALA A 560 -5.09 -17.12 17.39
C ALA A 560 -3.98 -16.05 17.50
N PRO A 561 -4.23 -14.94 18.20
CA PRO A 561 -3.17 -13.99 18.54
C PRO A 561 -2.23 -14.68 19.56
N GLY A 562 -0.96 -14.85 19.21
CA GLY A 562 0.04 -15.49 20.06
C GLY A 562 1.44 -15.43 19.49
N GLN A 563 2.43 -15.32 20.37
CA GLN A 563 3.84 -15.11 20.04
C GLN A 563 4.55 -16.36 19.48
N ASP A 564 3.94 -17.55 19.59
CA ASP A 564 4.63 -18.83 19.34
C ASP A 564 4.11 -19.62 18.11
N THR A 565 3.09 -19.13 17.41
CA THR A 565 2.49 -19.87 16.29
C THR A 565 3.09 -19.41 14.96
N PRO A 566 3.82 -20.26 14.22
CA PRO A 566 4.30 -19.92 12.88
C PRO A 566 3.12 -19.72 11.92
N ALA A 567 3.32 -18.92 10.86
CA ALA A 567 2.32 -18.78 9.82
C ALA A 567 2.25 -20.09 9.01
N GLU A 568 1.19 -20.86 9.23
CA GLU A 568 0.98 -22.19 8.65
C GLU A 568 -0.26 -22.22 7.77
N LEU A 569 -0.17 -22.91 6.63
CA LEU A 569 -1.28 -23.11 5.70
C LEU A 569 -1.26 -24.53 5.15
N GLU A 570 -2.27 -25.32 5.50
CA GLU A 570 -2.53 -26.62 4.90
C GLU A 570 -3.24 -26.43 3.54
N LEU A 571 -2.61 -26.85 2.45
CA LEU A 571 -3.19 -26.78 1.12
C LEU A 571 -3.67 -28.15 0.63
N PRO A 572 -4.91 -28.24 0.11
CA PRO A 572 -5.39 -29.45 -0.52
C PRO A 572 -4.66 -29.67 -1.84
N SER A 573 -4.02 -30.83 -2.02
CA SER A 573 -3.27 -31.09 -3.25
C SER A 573 -4.09 -31.83 -4.31
N ARG A 574 -4.05 -31.32 -5.55
CA ARG A 574 -4.81 -31.87 -6.70
C ARG A 574 -3.97 -32.11 -7.94
N SER A 575 -2.65 -32.16 -7.83
CA SER A 575 -1.74 -32.14 -9.00
C SER A 575 -1.91 -30.88 -9.87
N THR A 576 -2.30 -29.77 -9.24
CA THR A 576 -2.52 -28.45 -9.85
C THR A 576 -1.69 -27.40 -9.13
N SER A 577 -1.50 -26.24 -9.77
CA SER A 577 -0.84 -25.10 -9.14
C SER A 577 -1.80 -24.37 -8.21
N THR A 578 -1.40 -24.15 -6.96
CA THR A 578 -2.14 -23.31 -6.00
C THR A 578 -1.44 -21.96 -5.85
N LEU A 579 -2.22 -20.88 -5.75
CA LEU A 579 -1.71 -19.53 -5.57
C LEU A 579 -1.78 -19.12 -4.10
N VAL A 580 -0.68 -18.56 -3.59
CA VAL A 580 -0.52 -18.17 -2.18
C VAL A 580 0.06 -16.77 -2.11
N LYS A 581 -0.39 -15.99 -1.11
CA LYS A 581 0.18 -14.68 -0.74
C LYS A 581 0.78 -14.81 0.65
N ALA A 582 2.04 -14.38 0.78
CA ALA A 582 2.75 -14.31 2.04
C ALA A 582 3.14 -12.86 2.36
N ARG A 583 2.97 -12.44 3.61
CA ARG A 583 3.56 -11.21 4.16
C ARG A 583 4.47 -11.57 5.31
N TRP A 584 5.76 -11.36 5.10
CA TRP A 584 6.82 -11.72 6.03
C TRP A 584 7.50 -10.47 6.58
N ARG A 585 7.88 -10.50 7.85
CA ARG A 585 8.82 -9.56 8.46
C ARG A 585 9.93 -10.35 9.16
N GLY A 586 11.17 -9.99 8.91
CA GLY A 586 12.30 -10.61 9.60
C GLY A 586 13.64 -10.22 8.98
N ASN A 587 14.70 -10.89 9.42
CA ASN A 587 16.03 -10.74 8.83
C ASN A 587 16.20 -11.74 7.69
N LEU A 588 16.80 -11.30 6.59
CA LEU A 588 17.20 -12.22 5.52
C LEU A 588 18.18 -13.26 6.06
N THR A 589 18.08 -14.49 5.53
CA THR A 589 19.05 -15.53 5.86
C THR A 589 20.40 -15.20 5.23
N SER A 590 21.49 -15.53 5.92
CA SER A 590 22.84 -15.35 5.38
C SER A 590 23.09 -16.13 4.09
N GLU A 591 22.29 -17.17 3.84
CA GLU A 591 22.35 -18.01 2.64
C GLU A 591 21.81 -17.31 1.40
N TRP A 592 20.79 -16.46 1.53
CA TRP A 592 20.19 -15.75 0.40
C TRP A 592 21.09 -14.60 -0.10
N GLY A 593 21.90 -14.01 0.77
CA GLY A 593 22.78 -12.88 0.46
C GLY A 593 22.52 -11.66 1.35
N GLY A 594 23.31 -10.61 1.15
CA GLY A 594 23.20 -9.36 1.90
C GLY A 594 22.32 -8.30 1.22
N LEU A 595 22.32 -7.11 1.79
CA LEU A 595 21.46 -5.98 1.39
C LEU A 595 22.23 -4.92 0.60
N ILE A 596 21.51 -3.90 0.12
CA ILE A 596 22.09 -2.64 -0.31
C ILE A 596 22.52 -1.85 0.94
N SER A 597 23.67 -1.21 0.88
CA SER A 597 24.26 -0.43 1.97
C SER A 597 25.07 0.76 1.44
N GLU A 598 25.26 1.77 2.29
CA GLU A 598 26.20 2.86 2.03
C GLU A 598 27.64 2.34 2.15
N ASP A 599 28.56 2.82 1.31
CA ASP A 599 29.99 2.61 1.52
C ASP A 599 30.43 3.38 2.78
N PRO A 600 30.96 2.71 3.82
CA PRO A 600 31.40 3.39 5.04
C PRO A 600 32.50 4.43 4.83
N THR A 601 33.24 4.35 3.72
CA THR A 601 34.33 5.28 3.39
C THR A 601 33.86 6.52 2.62
N ASP A 602 32.68 6.45 1.98
CA ASP A 602 32.03 7.56 1.28
C ASP A 602 30.50 7.50 1.49
N PRO A 603 30.03 7.82 2.71
CA PRO A 603 28.62 7.71 3.07
C PRO A 603 27.76 8.74 2.32
N VAL A 604 26.47 8.42 2.19
CA VAL A 604 25.50 9.25 1.48
C VAL A 604 25.21 10.51 2.29
N ARG A 605 25.33 11.66 1.64
CA ARG A 605 25.12 12.97 2.24
C ARG A 605 24.67 13.99 1.22
N THR A 606 23.89 14.96 1.69
CA THR A 606 23.55 16.16 0.92
C THR A 606 24.63 17.22 1.13
N GLU A 607 25.04 17.87 0.05
CA GLU A 607 25.98 18.99 0.08
C GLU A 607 25.39 20.19 -0.66
N GLU A 608 25.64 21.39 -0.13
CA GLU A 608 25.32 22.64 -0.80
C GLU A 608 26.54 23.09 -1.63
N VAL A 609 26.34 23.23 -2.94
CA VAL A 609 27.37 23.60 -3.92
C VAL A 609 26.95 24.89 -4.59
N ILE A 610 27.86 25.86 -4.66
CA ILE A 610 27.63 27.12 -5.39
C ILE A 610 28.06 26.90 -6.84
N ASP A 611 27.16 27.11 -7.79
CA ASP A 611 27.51 27.13 -9.21
C ASP A 611 28.38 28.38 -9.50
N PRO A 612 29.64 28.21 -9.95
CA PRO A 612 30.55 29.32 -10.18
C PRO A 612 30.09 30.26 -11.30
N ASN A 613 29.21 29.82 -12.21
CA ASN A 613 28.73 30.61 -13.34
C ASN A 613 27.46 31.41 -13.01
N THR A 614 26.54 30.83 -12.24
CA THR A 614 25.26 31.47 -11.88
C THR A 614 25.27 32.09 -10.49
N LEU A 615 26.28 31.77 -9.67
CA LEU A 615 26.35 32.09 -8.23
C LEU A 615 25.13 31.61 -7.44
N GLN A 616 24.35 30.70 -8.01
CA GLN A 616 23.21 30.08 -7.34
C GLN A 616 23.71 28.90 -6.53
N SER A 617 23.23 28.81 -5.29
CA SER A 617 23.41 27.62 -4.49
C SER A 617 22.51 26.51 -5.01
N ARG A 618 23.08 25.31 -5.19
CA ARG A 618 22.36 24.08 -5.53
C ARG A 618 22.71 22.98 -4.54
N ARG A 619 21.74 22.14 -4.24
CA ARG A 619 21.99 20.93 -3.45
C ARG A 619 22.38 19.77 -4.37
N VAL A 620 23.30 18.96 -3.90
CA VAL A 620 23.73 17.72 -4.57
C VAL A 620 23.75 16.58 -3.57
N LEU A 621 23.40 15.38 -4.02
CA LEU A 621 23.61 14.16 -3.26
C LEU A 621 24.95 13.56 -3.65
N ARG A 622 25.78 13.22 -2.67
CA ARG A 622 27.03 12.49 -2.85
C ARG A 622 27.02 11.23 -2.01
N GLY A 623 27.87 10.29 -2.39
CA GLY A 623 28.09 9.04 -1.68
C GLY A 623 28.15 7.88 -2.64
N THR A 624 28.55 6.74 -2.11
CA THR A 624 28.70 5.50 -2.86
C THR A 624 27.86 4.42 -2.23
N LEU A 625 27.16 3.65 -3.06
CA LEU A 625 26.37 2.49 -2.64
C LEU A 625 27.08 1.18 -3.02
N LEU A 626 26.83 0.16 -2.22
CA LEU A 626 27.27 -1.22 -2.43
C LEU A 626 26.10 -2.18 -2.18
N HIS A 627 26.12 -3.37 -2.78
CA HIS A 627 25.18 -4.43 -2.42
C HIS A 627 25.84 -5.81 -2.41
N ASP A 628 25.30 -6.70 -1.57
CA ASP A 628 25.70 -8.12 -1.50
C ASP A 628 24.53 -9.07 -1.84
N LEU A 629 23.56 -8.57 -2.61
CA LEU A 629 22.45 -9.36 -3.16
C LEU A 629 22.98 -10.56 -4.00
N PRO A 630 22.23 -11.67 -4.12
CA PRO A 630 22.72 -12.92 -4.71
C PRO A 630 23.06 -12.84 -6.21
N ARG A 631 22.55 -11.84 -6.92
CA ARG A 631 22.73 -11.66 -8.37
C ARG A 631 22.83 -10.18 -8.72
N ASP A 632 23.16 -9.92 -9.97
CA ASP A 632 23.11 -8.58 -10.56
C ASP A 632 21.68 -8.03 -10.44
N LEU A 633 21.59 -6.79 -9.96
CA LEU A 633 20.35 -6.02 -9.94
C LEU A 633 20.14 -5.41 -11.31
N GLU A 634 18.99 -5.68 -11.94
CA GLU A 634 18.65 -5.16 -13.26
C GLU A 634 17.58 -4.07 -13.19
N ASP A 635 17.55 -3.19 -14.19
CA ASP A 635 16.58 -2.10 -14.33
C ASP A 635 16.49 -1.24 -13.06
N VAL A 636 17.64 -0.79 -12.56
CA VAL A 636 17.76 -0.05 -11.30
C VAL A 636 17.29 1.38 -11.49
N SER A 637 16.34 1.81 -10.68
CA SER A 637 15.91 3.20 -10.54
C SER A 637 16.39 3.76 -9.21
N ILE A 638 17.04 4.92 -9.26
CA ILE A 638 17.58 5.61 -8.09
C ILE A 638 16.86 6.95 -8.02
N ILE A 639 16.14 7.18 -6.93
CA ILE A 639 15.26 8.34 -6.75
C ILE A 639 15.70 9.07 -5.49
N TRP A 640 16.00 10.34 -5.62
CA TRP A 640 16.34 11.22 -4.51
C TRP A 640 15.23 12.25 -4.30
N ILE A 641 14.61 12.22 -3.12
CA ILE A 641 13.70 13.25 -2.66
C ILE A 641 14.50 14.24 -1.82
N ASP A 642 14.49 15.50 -2.25
CA ASP A 642 15.16 16.62 -1.59
C ASP A 642 14.28 17.16 -0.44
N ASP A 643 14.86 17.98 0.43
CA ASP A 643 14.13 18.69 1.49
C ASP A 643 13.45 19.97 1.02
N ARG A 644 13.78 20.43 -0.20
CA ARG A 644 13.14 21.57 -0.83
C ARG A 644 11.69 21.26 -1.14
N ARG A 645 10.81 22.03 -0.50
CA ARG A 645 9.36 21.96 -0.68
C ARG A 645 8.94 22.73 -1.91
N GLN A 646 7.97 22.17 -2.63
CA GLN A 646 7.20 22.96 -3.58
C GLN A 646 6.32 23.96 -2.83
N ARG A 647 5.97 25.06 -3.49
CA ARG A 647 5.17 26.13 -2.87
C ARG A 647 3.82 25.58 -2.41
N THR A 648 3.34 26.03 -1.24
CA THR A 648 1.95 25.75 -0.81
C THR A 648 1.03 26.15 -1.96
N PRO A 649 0.13 25.27 -2.39
CA PRO A 649 -0.76 25.62 -3.47
C PRO A 649 -1.64 26.83 -3.14
N GLY A 650 -1.93 27.66 -4.13
CA GLY A 650 -2.70 28.89 -3.96
C GLY A 650 -3.96 28.93 -4.81
N TYR A 651 -4.92 29.76 -4.41
CA TYR A 651 -6.01 30.14 -5.30
C TYR A 651 -5.49 30.96 -6.47
N LEU A 652 -6.14 30.80 -7.63
CA LEU A 652 -5.87 31.64 -8.79
C LEU A 652 -6.30 33.08 -8.47
N ARG A 653 -5.35 34.02 -8.58
CA ARG A 653 -5.66 35.44 -8.46
C ARG A 653 -6.19 35.98 -9.78
N GLU A 654 -7.45 36.41 -9.79
CA GLU A 654 -8.10 37.10 -10.90
C GLU A 654 -8.31 38.58 -10.50
N GLY A 655 -7.34 39.44 -10.84
CA GLY A 655 -7.35 40.85 -10.45
C GLY A 655 -7.19 41.04 -8.93
N SER A 656 -8.21 41.63 -8.29
CA SER A 656 -8.29 41.83 -6.84
C SER A 656 -9.04 40.70 -6.10
N THR A 657 -9.56 39.71 -6.83
CA THR A 657 -10.31 38.58 -6.28
C THR A 657 -9.55 37.27 -6.42
N TYR A 658 -9.79 36.34 -5.49
CA TYR A 658 -9.29 34.98 -5.58
C TYR A 658 -10.40 34.08 -6.12
N ALA A 659 -10.09 33.33 -7.18
CA ALA A 659 -10.95 32.28 -7.67
C ALA A 659 -10.66 30.98 -6.93
N PRO A 660 -11.67 30.17 -6.59
CA PRO A 660 -11.52 28.96 -5.77
C PRO A 660 -10.79 27.78 -6.48
N TRP A 661 -10.32 27.99 -7.71
CA TRP A 661 -9.56 27.02 -8.51
C TRP A 661 -8.11 27.47 -8.75
N ARG A 662 -7.27 26.57 -9.28
CA ARG A 662 -5.82 26.80 -9.50
C ARG A 662 -5.47 27.00 -10.97
N LYS A 663 -4.23 27.40 -11.23
CA LYS A 663 -3.63 27.23 -12.56
C LYS A 663 -3.43 25.73 -12.81
N ALA A 664 -3.67 25.28 -14.03
CA ALA A 664 -3.46 23.88 -14.41
C ALA A 664 -2.02 23.39 -14.14
N ILE A 665 -1.02 24.27 -14.28
CA ILE A 665 0.39 23.96 -13.99
C ILE A 665 0.69 23.77 -12.50
N ASP A 666 -0.12 24.35 -11.61
CA ASP A 666 0.03 24.22 -10.15
C ASP A 666 -0.80 23.04 -9.60
N SER A 667 -1.69 22.47 -10.44
CA SER A 667 -2.54 21.34 -10.09
C SER A 667 -1.72 20.06 -10.15
N GLY A 668 -1.64 19.36 -9.02
CA GLY A 668 -0.82 18.15 -8.95
C GLY A 668 0.69 18.42 -8.98
N ALA A 669 1.19 19.52 -8.44
CA ALA A 669 2.64 19.62 -8.15
C ALA A 669 3.03 18.58 -7.06
N MET A 670 4.25 18.04 -7.15
CA MET A 670 4.78 17.17 -6.08
C MET A 670 4.98 17.95 -4.77
N LEU A 671 5.02 17.26 -3.62
CA LEU A 671 5.22 17.94 -2.32
C LEU A 671 6.65 18.45 -2.16
N ASN A 672 7.62 17.60 -2.49
CA ASN A 672 9.05 17.89 -2.46
C ASN A 672 9.64 17.79 -3.86
N VAL A 673 10.75 18.51 -4.08
CA VAL A 673 11.55 18.38 -5.30
C VAL A 673 12.18 16.99 -5.35
N GLY A 674 12.20 16.37 -6.54
CA GLY A 674 12.70 15.02 -6.71
C GLY A 674 13.59 14.88 -7.95
N HIS A 675 14.62 14.06 -7.82
CA HIS A 675 15.57 13.72 -8.86
C HIS A 675 15.56 12.21 -9.08
N ASP A 676 15.85 11.77 -10.30
CA ASP A 676 15.97 10.36 -10.62
C ASP A 676 17.07 10.09 -11.64
N THR A 677 17.64 8.90 -11.55
CA THR A 677 18.54 8.33 -12.55
C THR A 677 18.28 6.82 -12.65
N THR A 678 18.76 6.18 -13.71
CA THR A 678 18.59 4.75 -13.92
C THR A 678 19.89 4.08 -14.32
N GLU A 679 20.06 2.84 -13.87
CA GLU A 679 21.15 1.96 -14.27
C GLU A 679 20.56 0.67 -14.83
N SER A 680 21.00 0.27 -16.02
CA SER A 680 20.49 -0.97 -16.64
C SER A 680 20.83 -2.22 -15.83
N LYS A 681 21.99 -2.20 -15.18
CA LYS A 681 22.55 -3.35 -14.47
C LYS A 681 23.57 -2.91 -13.42
N TRP A 682 23.49 -3.47 -12.23
CA TRP A 682 24.42 -3.23 -11.12
C TRP A 682 24.86 -4.57 -10.51
N ALA A 683 26.16 -4.85 -10.50
CA ALA A 683 26.71 -6.12 -10.04
C ALA A 683 27.06 -6.11 -8.54
N PRO A 684 26.93 -7.25 -7.82
CA PRO A 684 27.27 -7.34 -6.41
C PRO A 684 28.69 -6.85 -6.13
N LYS A 685 28.86 -6.17 -4.99
CA LYS A 685 30.13 -5.62 -4.48
C LYS A 685 30.80 -4.60 -5.42
N THR A 686 30.10 -4.15 -6.46
CA THR A 686 30.59 -3.09 -7.35
C THR A 686 30.12 -1.73 -6.82
N PRO A 687 31.02 -0.76 -6.57
CA PRO A 687 30.63 0.58 -6.15
C PRO A 687 29.72 1.27 -7.17
N LEU A 688 28.65 1.89 -6.68
CA LEU A 688 27.76 2.75 -7.45
C LEU A 688 27.79 4.16 -6.86
N THR A 689 28.47 5.07 -7.54
CA THR A 689 28.56 6.47 -7.13
C THR A 689 27.28 7.22 -7.50
N LEU A 690 26.75 7.99 -6.56
CA LEU A 690 25.53 8.76 -6.75
C LEU A 690 25.82 10.03 -7.56
N GLU A 691 25.24 10.10 -8.76
CA GLU A 691 25.27 11.29 -9.62
C GLU A 691 23.87 11.56 -10.16
N PHE A 692 23.37 12.78 -9.95
CA PHE A 692 22.04 13.21 -10.40
C PHE A 692 22.14 14.39 -11.37
N PRO A 693 21.21 14.50 -12.33
CA PRO A 693 21.09 15.70 -13.16
C PRO A 693 20.82 16.95 -12.33
N ASP A 694 21.31 18.09 -12.80
CA ASP A 694 21.12 19.39 -12.12
C ASP A 694 19.66 19.85 -12.03
N ARG A 695 18.77 19.30 -12.89
CA ARG A 695 17.34 19.64 -12.91
C ARG A 695 16.53 18.54 -12.23
N SER A 696 15.42 18.94 -11.60
CA SER A 696 14.39 18.00 -11.11
C SER A 696 13.80 17.23 -12.28
N THR A 697 13.99 15.92 -12.31
CA THR A 697 13.52 15.03 -13.39
C THR A 697 12.34 14.15 -12.98
N LEU A 698 12.17 13.91 -11.67
CA LEU A 698 11.26 12.88 -11.17
C LEU A 698 9.80 13.12 -11.57
N GLU A 699 9.35 14.38 -11.52
CA GLU A 699 7.99 14.73 -11.92
C GLU A 699 7.71 14.38 -13.39
N GLN A 700 8.67 14.64 -14.27
CA GLN A 700 8.57 14.29 -15.69
C GLN A 700 8.67 12.78 -15.90
N THR A 701 9.49 12.07 -15.12
CA THR A 701 9.58 10.61 -15.15
C THR A 701 8.24 9.97 -14.76
N LEU A 702 7.60 10.43 -13.68
CA LEU A 702 6.29 9.93 -13.25
C LEU A 702 5.18 10.27 -14.25
N LYS A 703 5.23 11.45 -14.88
CA LYS A 703 4.36 11.81 -16.00
C LYS A 703 4.53 10.87 -17.19
N ASN A 704 5.77 10.60 -17.60
CA ASN A 704 6.08 9.70 -18.69
C ASN A 704 5.63 8.26 -18.38
N LEU A 705 5.75 7.81 -17.13
CA LEU A 705 5.28 6.51 -16.66
C LEU A 705 3.76 6.36 -16.87
N SER A 706 2.98 7.37 -16.46
CA SER A 706 1.53 7.43 -16.68
C SER A 706 1.17 7.44 -18.17
N LEU A 707 1.84 8.26 -18.97
CA LEU A 707 1.60 8.37 -20.42
C LEU A 707 1.98 7.10 -21.19
N GLN A 708 3.09 6.46 -20.84
CA GLN A 708 3.50 5.19 -21.42
C GLN A 708 2.44 4.13 -21.14
N SER A 709 1.93 4.07 -19.90
CA SER A 709 0.87 3.15 -19.55
C SER A 709 -0.39 3.40 -20.37
N ALA A 710 -0.77 4.67 -20.55
CA ALA A 710 -1.94 5.03 -21.30
C ALA A 710 -1.85 4.63 -22.79
N ASN A 711 -0.71 4.92 -23.42
CA ASN A 711 -0.49 4.65 -24.83
C ASN A 711 -0.29 3.16 -25.14
N GLN A 712 0.35 2.42 -24.24
CA GLN A 712 0.68 1.01 -24.45
C GLN A 712 -0.46 0.06 -24.06
N TYR A 713 -1.36 0.46 -23.14
CA TYR A 713 -2.32 -0.45 -22.50
C TYR A 713 -3.80 0.00 -22.60
N GLY A 714 -4.11 1.07 -23.34
CA GLY A 714 -5.47 1.63 -23.52
C GLY A 714 -6.48 0.78 -24.30
N LEU A 715 -6.22 -0.50 -24.52
CA LEU A 715 -7.14 -1.44 -25.16
C LEU A 715 -7.16 -2.73 -24.33
N ASN A 716 -8.26 -2.96 -23.60
CA ASN A 716 -8.69 -4.21 -22.97
C ASN A 716 -7.63 -5.33 -23.01
N MET A 717 -6.86 -5.49 -21.94
CA MET A 717 -5.93 -6.60 -21.79
C MET A 717 -6.70 -7.92 -21.63
N THR A 718 -7.06 -8.53 -22.74
CA THR A 718 -7.29 -9.97 -22.84
C THR A 718 -6.01 -10.58 -23.40
N GLY A 719 -5.00 -10.80 -22.54
CA GLY A 719 -3.73 -11.41 -22.96
C GLY A 719 -2.63 -11.38 -21.89
N THR A 720 -1.56 -12.15 -22.11
CA THR A 720 -0.40 -12.24 -21.22
C THR A 720 0.34 -10.89 -21.14
N VAL A 721 0.47 -10.35 -19.92
CA VAL A 721 1.22 -9.11 -19.66
C VAL A 721 2.70 -9.33 -19.99
N SER A 722 3.28 -8.46 -20.82
CA SER A 722 4.72 -8.51 -21.11
C SER A 722 5.53 -8.12 -19.87
N GLU A 723 6.77 -8.56 -19.81
CA GLU A 723 7.64 -8.25 -18.68
C GLU A 723 7.82 -6.74 -18.46
N SER A 724 8.02 -5.98 -19.54
CA SER A 724 8.14 -4.52 -19.45
C SER A 724 6.87 -3.88 -18.90
N ALA A 725 5.71 -4.36 -19.34
CA ALA A 725 4.42 -3.90 -18.84
C ALA A 725 4.21 -4.20 -17.36
N ARG A 726 4.61 -5.41 -16.93
CA ARG A 726 4.59 -5.78 -15.52
C ARG A 726 5.45 -4.83 -14.68
N ARG A 727 6.67 -4.52 -15.13
CA ARG A 727 7.56 -3.57 -14.43
C ARG A 727 6.92 -2.19 -14.33
N THR A 728 6.38 -1.65 -15.42
CA THR A 728 5.64 -0.38 -15.42
C THR A 728 4.50 -0.40 -14.40
N MET A 729 3.67 -1.46 -14.37
CA MET A 729 2.57 -1.59 -13.40
C MET A 729 3.06 -1.65 -11.95
N LEU A 730 4.13 -2.39 -11.67
CA LEU A 730 4.73 -2.47 -10.32
C LEU A 730 5.36 -1.15 -9.88
N ALA A 731 5.99 -0.41 -10.79
CA ALA A 731 6.51 0.93 -10.53
C ALA A 731 5.36 1.91 -10.24
N MET A 732 4.27 1.87 -11.02
CA MET A 732 3.09 2.70 -10.78
C MET A 732 2.42 2.38 -9.45
N LEU A 733 2.32 1.11 -9.06
CA LEU A 733 1.82 0.72 -7.73
C LEU A 733 2.74 1.20 -6.60
N SER A 734 4.06 1.24 -6.84
CA SER A 734 5.05 1.72 -5.86
C SER A 734 4.98 3.23 -5.61
N PHE A 735 4.49 4.01 -6.57
CA PHE A 735 4.42 5.48 -6.50
C PHE A 735 3.01 6.00 -6.79
N TYR A 736 1.99 5.22 -6.43
CA TYR A 736 0.62 5.45 -6.91
C TYR A 736 0.08 6.83 -6.53
N HIS A 737 0.25 7.26 -5.28
CA HIS A 737 -0.16 8.59 -4.84
C HIS A 737 0.76 9.73 -5.33
N GLN A 738 1.82 9.43 -6.09
CA GLN A 738 2.72 10.42 -6.72
C GLN A 738 2.57 10.49 -8.25
N LEU A 739 1.76 9.61 -8.84
CA LEU A 739 1.37 9.70 -10.25
C LEU A 739 0.71 11.06 -10.52
N GLU A 740 0.94 11.62 -11.72
CA GLU A 740 0.35 12.91 -12.12
C GLU A 740 -1.18 12.82 -12.12
N PRO A 741 -1.87 13.54 -11.21
CA PRO A 741 -3.32 13.46 -11.12
C PRO A 741 -4.00 14.13 -12.33
N PRO A 742 -5.26 13.78 -12.64
CA PRO A 742 -6.00 14.44 -13.71
C PRO A 742 -6.14 15.95 -13.46
N SER A 743 -5.79 16.77 -14.46
CA SER A 743 -5.79 18.24 -14.32
C SER A 743 -7.14 18.89 -14.65
N TYR A 744 -7.36 20.12 -14.15
CA TYR A 744 -8.56 20.92 -14.44
C TYR A 744 -8.44 21.64 -15.79
N HIS A 745 -9.45 21.51 -16.66
CA HIS A 745 -9.49 22.17 -17.97
C HIS A 745 -10.74 23.04 -18.15
N LYS A 746 -10.60 24.17 -18.86
CA LYS A 746 -11.74 25.01 -19.27
C LYS A 746 -12.45 24.40 -20.48
N THR A 747 -13.78 24.38 -20.50
CA THR A 747 -14.61 23.75 -21.56
C THR A 747 -14.54 24.45 -22.95
N SER A 748 -13.68 25.44 -23.20
CA SER A 748 -13.75 26.30 -24.40
C SER A 748 -12.63 26.14 -25.44
N ALA A 749 -11.75 25.14 -25.36
CA ALA A 749 -10.79 24.85 -26.44
C ALA A 749 -11.37 23.75 -27.35
N THR A 750 -11.39 24.02 -28.67
CA THR A 750 -11.63 23.06 -29.75
C THR A 750 -11.16 21.65 -29.38
N GLU A 751 -11.99 20.63 -29.63
CA GLU A 751 -11.77 19.22 -29.22
C GLU A 751 -10.38 18.65 -29.53
N SER A 752 -9.62 19.28 -30.44
CA SER A 752 -8.30 18.87 -30.90
C SER A 752 -7.11 19.29 -30.02
N ASP A 753 -7.24 20.24 -29.08
CA ASP A 753 -6.11 20.83 -28.34
C ASP A 753 -5.92 20.32 -26.91
N SER A 754 -6.84 19.48 -26.42
CA SER A 754 -6.74 18.89 -25.08
C SER A 754 -6.18 17.47 -25.16
N GLY A 755 -4.97 17.24 -24.64
CA GLY A 755 -4.37 15.92 -24.53
C GLY A 755 -5.27 14.89 -23.81
N ARG A 756 -5.04 13.61 -24.05
CA ARG A 756 -5.72 12.52 -23.34
C ARG A 756 -5.27 12.50 -21.87
N GLU A 757 -6.20 12.76 -20.97
CA GLU A 757 -5.99 12.60 -19.52
C GLU A 757 -6.18 11.13 -19.13
N SER A 758 -5.39 10.65 -18.18
CA SER A 758 -5.41 9.26 -17.72
C SER A 758 -5.81 9.20 -16.26
N TRP A 759 -6.84 8.42 -15.94
CA TRP A 759 -7.22 8.14 -14.57
C TRP A 759 -6.90 6.68 -14.24
N PHE A 760 -6.03 6.50 -13.27
CA PHE A 760 -5.68 5.19 -12.72
C PHE A 760 -6.50 4.95 -11.45
N TYR A 761 -7.16 3.82 -11.34
CA TYR A 761 -7.72 3.31 -10.08
C TYR A 761 -7.01 2.00 -9.72
N ARG A 762 -6.82 1.70 -8.44
CA ARG A 762 -6.20 0.44 -7.99
C ARG A 762 -7.17 -0.43 -7.21
N VAL A 763 -7.16 -1.73 -7.50
CA VAL A 763 -8.02 -2.72 -6.82
C VAL A 763 -7.24 -3.45 -5.70
N ASP A 764 -5.95 -3.70 -5.91
CA ASP A 764 -5.02 -4.37 -4.99
C ASP A 764 -3.65 -3.68 -5.06
N GLY A 765 -2.71 -4.04 -4.17
CA GLY A 765 -1.33 -3.55 -4.18
C GLY A 765 -1.12 -2.22 -3.44
N ARG A 766 -2.01 -1.84 -2.52
CA ARG A 766 -1.86 -0.64 -1.68
C ARG A 766 -0.67 -0.73 -0.74
N GLU A 767 -0.37 -1.93 -0.27
CA GLU A 767 0.82 -2.25 0.52
C GLU A 767 2.12 -2.07 -0.27
N LEU A 768 2.07 -1.82 -1.58
CA LEU A 768 3.26 -1.53 -2.37
C LEU A 768 3.56 -0.03 -2.41
N ASP A 769 2.65 0.85 -1.99
CA ASP A 769 2.86 2.29 -2.13
C ASP A 769 3.98 2.82 -1.21
N LEU A 770 4.92 3.56 -1.78
CA LEU A 770 6.02 4.25 -1.08
C LEU A 770 5.81 5.77 -1.02
N SER A 771 4.68 6.28 -1.51
CA SER A 771 4.43 7.73 -1.63
C SER A 771 4.56 8.50 -0.31
N VAL A 772 4.33 7.83 0.83
CA VAL A 772 4.52 8.42 2.16
C VAL A 772 5.95 8.89 2.41
N TRP A 773 6.95 8.35 1.70
CA TRP A 773 8.35 8.77 1.79
C TRP A 773 8.63 10.10 1.09
N PHE A 774 7.73 10.58 0.25
CA PHE A 774 7.90 11.85 -0.49
C PHE A 774 7.62 13.08 0.38
N ASN A 775 7.21 12.89 1.64
CA ASN A 775 7.02 13.97 2.59
C ASN A 775 8.31 14.41 3.30
N ARG A 776 9.42 13.71 3.04
CA ARG A 776 10.70 13.93 3.70
C ARG A 776 11.88 13.62 2.77
N PRO A 777 13.09 14.09 3.12
CA PRO A 777 14.28 13.76 2.36
C PRO A 777 14.60 12.27 2.46
N CYS A 778 14.76 11.62 1.32
CA CYS A 778 15.14 10.21 1.28
C CYS A 778 15.78 9.84 -0.06
N LEU A 779 16.53 8.75 -0.06
CA LEU A 779 17.02 8.06 -1.25
C LEU A 779 16.28 6.72 -1.37
N ILE A 780 15.68 6.46 -2.52
CA ILE A 780 14.95 5.23 -2.83
C ILE A 780 15.66 4.55 -4.00
N VAL A 781 16.08 3.29 -3.82
CA VAL A 781 16.64 2.44 -4.87
C VAL A 781 15.68 1.30 -5.13
N ILE A 782 15.27 1.10 -6.38
CA ILE A 782 14.42 0.01 -6.82
C ILE A 782 15.15 -0.76 -7.91
N GLY A 783 15.20 -2.08 -7.82
CA GLY A 783 15.71 -2.91 -8.91
C GLY A 783 15.18 -4.34 -8.85
N TYR A 784 15.52 -5.14 -9.86
CA TYR A 784 14.97 -6.48 -10.04
C TYR A 784 16.06 -7.55 -10.05
N LEU A 785 15.90 -8.56 -9.21
CA LEU A 785 16.64 -9.81 -9.27
C LEU A 785 15.82 -10.84 -10.04
N ARG A 786 16.45 -11.53 -11.00
CA ARG A 786 15.79 -12.50 -11.88
C ARG A 786 16.31 -13.90 -11.65
N ASN A 787 15.40 -14.86 -11.78
CA ASN A 787 15.69 -16.27 -11.61
C ASN A 787 16.42 -16.54 -10.28
N THR A 788 16.00 -15.84 -9.23
CA THR A 788 16.49 -16.01 -7.86
C THR A 788 15.57 -16.91 -7.08
N GLU A 789 16.12 -17.50 -6.04
CA GLU A 789 15.35 -18.16 -4.98
C GLU A 789 14.51 -17.14 -4.21
N ILE A 790 13.45 -17.64 -3.58
CA ILE A 790 12.55 -16.83 -2.77
C ILE A 790 13.30 -16.30 -1.53
N PRO A 791 13.24 -14.99 -1.22
CA PRO A 791 14.01 -14.41 -0.12
C PRO A 791 13.45 -14.70 1.28
N ILE A 792 12.23 -15.24 1.39
CA ILE A 792 11.57 -15.51 2.66
C ILE A 792 11.79 -16.97 3.08
N PRO A 793 11.85 -17.28 4.39
CA PRO A 793 12.09 -18.64 4.90
C PRO A 793 10.84 -19.52 4.78
N LEU A 794 10.41 -19.80 3.55
CA LEU A 794 9.28 -20.66 3.23
C LEU A 794 9.70 -22.12 3.26
N ARG A 795 8.95 -22.94 3.99
CA ARG A 795 9.12 -24.40 4.05
C ARG A 795 7.88 -25.12 3.55
N ILE A 796 8.10 -26.33 3.04
CA ILE A 796 7.05 -27.20 2.52
C ILE A 796 7.16 -28.58 3.15
N GLY A 797 6.10 -29.00 3.83
CA GLY A 797 6.07 -30.21 4.66
C GLY A 797 7.16 -30.17 5.73
N ASP A 798 7.74 -31.32 6.03
CA ASP A 798 8.77 -31.47 7.06
C ASP A 798 10.19 -31.13 6.57
N SER A 799 10.36 -30.72 5.31
CA SER A 799 11.68 -30.40 4.76
C SER A 799 12.25 -29.13 5.38
N ASP A 800 13.50 -29.18 5.83
CA ASP A 800 14.29 -28.00 6.23
C ASP A 800 14.88 -27.24 5.00
N GLU A 801 14.86 -27.86 3.82
CA GLU A 801 15.40 -27.24 2.60
C GLU A 801 14.41 -26.25 1.97
N VAL A 802 14.93 -25.08 1.56
CA VAL A 802 14.17 -24.13 0.73
C VAL A 802 13.79 -24.83 -0.57
N PRO A 803 12.51 -24.85 -0.96
CA PRO A 803 12.11 -25.61 -2.13
C PRO A 803 12.72 -25.05 -3.42
N ASP A 804 13.12 -25.96 -4.33
CA ASP A 804 13.59 -25.61 -5.67
C ASP A 804 12.57 -24.68 -6.37
N GLY A 805 12.96 -23.43 -6.56
CA GLY A 805 12.06 -22.40 -7.05
C GLY A 805 12.81 -21.19 -7.56
N THR A 806 12.33 -20.61 -8.66
CA THR A 806 12.94 -19.41 -9.24
C THR A 806 11.86 -18.40 -9.60
N GLY A 807 12.10 -17.14 -9.27
CA GLY A 807 11.15 -16.08 -9.55
C GLY A 807 11.81 -14.74 -9.82
N VAL A 808 11.04 -13.70 -9.57
CA VAL A 808 11.51 -12.31 -9.64
C VAL A 808 11.38 -11.69 -8.27
N THR A 809 12.45 -11.08 -7.78
CA THR A 809 12.44 -10.27 -6.57
C THR A 809 12.65 -8.80 -6.95
N MET A 810 11.65 -7.97 -6.71
CA MET A 810 11.78 -6.50 -6.75
C MET A 810 12.34 -6.05 -5.41
N VAL A 811 13.58 -5.58 -5.39
CA VAL A 811 14.24 -5.05 -4.20
C VAL A 811 13.99 -3.56 -4.14
N ARG A 812 13.52 -3.07 -3.00
CA ARG A 812 13.32 -1.64 -2.73
C ARG A 812 14.03 -1.28 -1.45
N TRP A 813 14.94 -0.34 -1.57
CA TRP A 813 15.80 0.12 -0.49
C TRP A 813 15.56 1.59 -0.26
N ILE A 814 15.29 1.97 0.98
CA ILE A 814 14.96 3.34 1.35
C ILE A 814 15.94 3.80 2.42
N LEU A 815 16.67 4.88 2.16
CA LEU A 815 17.55 5.56 3.11
C LEU A 815 16.94 6.91 3.47
N PRO A 816 16.41 7.09 4.70
CA PRO A 816 15.99 8.40 5.20
C PRO A 816 17.20 9.33 5.30
N LEU A 817 17.13 10.51 4.68
CA LEU A 817 18.21 11.50 4.75
C LEU A 817 17.97 12.47 5.90
N LYS A 818 19.06 13.10 6.38
CA LYS A 818 18.97 14.10 7.45
C LYS A 818 18.23 15.33 6.92
N LEU A 819 17.30 15.87 7.70
CA LEU A 819 16.72 17.18 7.42
C LEU A 819 17.74 18.25 7.82
N ASP A 820 18.07 19.16 6.91
CA ASP A 820 18.99 20.25 7.20
C ASP A 820 18.33 21.28 8.12
N GLU A 821 19.02 21.64 9.20
CA GLU A 821 18.49 22.54 10.25
C GLU A 821 18.29 23.98 9.76
N GLY A 822 19.00 24.40 8.70
CA GLY A 822 18.81 25.69 8.02
C GLY A 822 17.60 25.74 7.09
N THR A 823 17.05 24.59 6.72
CA THR A 823 15.82 24.38 5.93
C THR A 823 14.73 23.80 6.82
N MET A 824 14.67 24.24 8.09
CA MET A 824 13.45 24.12 8.90
C MET A 824 12.26 24.42 7.99
N PRO A 825 11.16 23.65 8.08
CA PRO A 825 10.07 23.73 7.13
C PRO A 825 9.29 25.06 7.25
N SER A 826 9.94 26.16 6.90
CA SER A 826 9.40 27.50 6.80
C SER A 826 8.68 27.65 5.48
N SER A 827 7.63 28.46 5.46
CA SER A 827 6.97 28.80 4.21
C SER A 827 7.92 29.58 3.30
N LEU A 828 8.03 29.10 2.06
CA LEU A 828 8.39 29.83 0.84
C LEU A 828 9.81 30.43 0.74
N PRO A 829 10.51 30.24 -0.39
CA PRO A 829 11.51 31.22 -0.81
C PRO A 829 10.81 32.57 -1.08
N SER A 830 11.43 33.68 -0.65
CA SER A 830 10.89 35.02 -0.82
C SER A 830 10.54 35.30 -2.29
N ALA A 831 9.48 36.09 -2.52
CA ALA A 831 9.01 36.48 -3.85
C ALA A 831 10.03 37.31 -4.67
N SER A 832 11.25 37.51 -4.17
CA SER A 832 12.34 38.24 -4.85
C SER A 832 13.06 37.43 -5.93
N ASP A 833 12.94 36.09 -5.93
CA ASP A 833 13.86 35.25 -6.72
C ASP A 833 13.27 34.76 -8.06
N ALA A 834 12.08 35.24 -8.43
CA ALA A 834 11.52 35.00 -9.76
C ALA A 834 11.82 36.19 -10.68
N SER A 835 12.94 36.12 -11.39
CA SER A 835 13.08 36.88 -12.64
C SER A 835 11.96 36.42 -13.60
N PRO A 836 11.18 37.34 -14.20
CA PRO A 836 10.18 36.96 -15.17
C PRO A 836 10.88 36.47 -16.44
N GLU A 837 10.87 35.15 -16.69
CA GLU A 837 11.18 34.62 -18.01
C GLU A 837 10.15 35.18 -19.00
N SER A 838 10.65 35.96 -19.96
CA SER A 838 9.89 36.55 -21.04
C SER A 838 9.40 35.47 -22.01
N SER A 839 8.14 35.06 -21.90
CA SER A 839 7.43 34.38 -22.98
C SER A 839 7.06 35.41 -24.05
N ALA A 840 8.02 35.76 -24.91
CA ALA A 840 7.78 36.50 -26.15
C ALA A 840 8.62 35.91 -27.28
N GLY A 841 8.08 34.88 -27.93
CA GLY A 841 8.48 34.38 -29.23
C GLY A 841 7.29 33.62 -29.78
N GLY A 842 6.77 33.84 -30.98
CA GLY A 842 7.24 34.63 -32.11
C GLY A 842 6.49 34.04 -33.29
N ASP A 843 5.27 34.53 -33.53
CA ASP A 843 4.43 34.10 -34.64
C ASP A 843 4.53 35.15 -35.75
N ALA A 844 5.33 34.84 -36.78
CA ALA A 844 5.42 35.65 -38.00
C ALA A 844 5.94 34.80 -39.18
N GLY A 845 5.08 33.92 -39.69
CA GLY A 845 5.19 33.40 -41.05
C GLY A 845 4.46 34.33 -42.02
N GLY A 846 5.16 35.29 -42.63
CA GLY A 846 4.57 36.25 -43.57
C GLY A 846 5.52 36.62 -44.70
N ARG A 847 5.14 36.21 -45.92
CA ARG A 847 5.88 36.33 -47.19
C ARG A 847 6.36 37.75 -47.53
N VAL A 848 7.54 37.75 -48.16
CA VAL A 848 8.20 38.86 -48.85
C VAL A 848 7.32 39.51 -49.92
N ASN A 849 7.23 40.84 -49.92
CA ASN A 849 7.29 41.67 -51.12
C ASN A 849 7.68 43.13 -50.78
N PRO A 850 8.66 43.74 -51.47
CA PRO A 850 9.12 45.09 -51.17
C PRO A 850 8.43 46.12 -52.07
N MET A 851 8.04 47.28 -51.53
CA MET A 851 8.02 48.57 -52.28
C MET A 851 7.74 49.77 -51.36
N ILE A 852 8.75 50.64 -51.27
CA ILE A 852 8.72 52.12 -51.34
C ILE A 852 7.64 52.88 -50.53
N SER A 853 8.06 53.67 -49.53
CA SER A 853 7.93 55.15 -49.48
C SER A 853 7.97 55.70 -48.04
N THR A 854 9.00 56.51 -47.78
CA THR A 854 9.02 57.76 -46.98
C THR A 854 7.80 58.15 -46.13
N ALA A 855 7.99 58.40 -44.82
CA ALA A 855 8.14 59.75 -44.21
C ALA A 855 7.72 59.83 -42.72
N THR A 856 8.58 60.50 -41.93
CA THR A 856 8.34 61.40 -40.77
C THR A 856 7.59 60.96 -39.49
N LEU A 857 8.38 60.93 -38.39
CA LEU A 857 8.22 61.68 -37.12
C LEU A 857 6.89 62.42 -36.89
N THR A 858 6.23 62.16 -35.74
CA THR A 858 6.17 63.08 -34.58
C THR A 858 5.53 62.41 -33.36
N ALA A 859 6.01 62.81 -32.18
CA ALA A 859 5.55 62.41 -30.86
C ALA A 859 4.26 63.14 -30.43
N GLU A 860 3.43 62.46 -29.64
CA GLU A 860 3.08 62.83 -28.25
C GLU A 860 2.59 61.59 -27.50
#